data_AF-A0A3M3WXN3-F1
#
_entry.id   AF-A0A3M3WXN3-F1
#
_cell.length_a   1.000
_cell.length_b   1.000
_cell.length_c   1.000
_cell.angle_alpha   90.00
_cell.angle_beta   90.00
_cell.angle_gamma   90.00
#
_symmetry.space_group_name_H-M   'P 1'
#
loop_
_entity.id
_entity.type
_entity.pdbx_description
1 polymer ?
#
loop_
_entity_poly.entity_id
_entity_poly.type
_entity_poly.pdbx_seq_one_letter_code
_entity_poly.pdbx_strand_id
1 'polypeptide(L)'
;KRLVAYVVGPATAETLRAELHRHLPEHMVPTAWVALAQLPLTRNGKLDRQALPVPERQAASAYVAPRDETEQQMVCIWAEVLKCQQVGIHDNFFELGGGHSLLATRMIYMINQRMGAQLSLSSLFKTPVLMDLAEQVRLGRSDGPSLDTPFAPIEADRSARYAPFPLTDIQQAYWFGREASVSLGGVSAHGYEELRIPGLDVPRFEQALNRMILRHDMLRVVFLGDGTQQVLDSVPTYHMPRNDLRGLSAAAAQQALQVTRERQSHQVLDASRWPLFEFSLSLLDEGISHLHISLDALIVDAASTQILARELMAFYADPQLQLPEPGLTFRDYVLAEQRLRNDSRYAQALDYWREKVATLAPAPDLPLVCQPESISQPHFTRRDRELSASQWSRLKELARQFAVTPSVMLLTAFSEVLALWSRQPRFTLSLPLFNRMPLHPDVDEIIGDFTSLVLLEVSLDGAASFIDKARAVQARLWQDIDHSVVSGVRVLRELSQARGVQQTAMPIVFNSTLSEAAPELAEFNLADALNAEHMHSITQTPQVWLDHTLLELEGRLLFNWDSIDELFPQGLIEQMFVAYNALLDRLLDADAWNAGTVELIPLARLPVPEASPVDSALMHELFDRQALAAPDALAVIGTQRQLSYRQLRAEARQLAA
;
A
#
# COMPACT_ATOMS: atom_id res chain seq x y z
N LYS A 1 -8.89 -14.28 20.21
CA LYS A 1 -9.31 -15.15 21.36
C LYS A 1 -10.36 -14.38 22.16
N ARG A 2 -11.50 -14.99 22.56
CA ARG A 2 -12.59 -14.31 23.30
C ARG A 2 -12.72 -14.82 24.74
N LEU A 3 -13.04 -13.94 25.69
CA LEU A 3 -13.35 -14.29 27.07
C LEU A 3 -14.85 -14.64 27.19
N VAL A 4 -15.15 -15.80 27.77
CA VAL A 4 -16.53 -16.31 27.95
C VAL A 4 -16.80 -16.53 29.43
N ALA A 5 -17.92 -15.99 29.92
CA ALA A 5 -18.42 -16.26 31.26
C ALA A 5 -19.53 -17.31 31.23
N TYR A 6 -19.36 -18.39 32.01
CA TYR A 6 -20.41 -19.37 32.29
C TYR A 6 -20.95 -19.11 33.69
N VAL A 7 -22.24 -18.77 33.79
CA VAL A 7 -22.85 -18.28 35.03
C VAL A 7 -23.93 -19.24 35.48
N VAL A 8 -23.89 -19.62 36.75
CA VAL A 8 -24.95 -20.39 37.43
C VAL A 8 -25.52 -19.53 38.54
N GLY A 9 -26.80 -19.14 38.42
CA GLY A 9 -27.48 -18.28 39.39
C GLY A 9 -28.56 -17.39 38.77
N PRO A 10 -29.25 -16.58 39.59
CA PRO A 10 -30.40 -15.76 39.14
C PRO A 10 -30.01 -14.43 38.48
N ALA A 11 -28.72 -14.06 38.47
CA ALA A 11 -28.26 -12.79 37.91
C ALA A 11 -28.19 -12.84 36.37
N THR A 12 -28.62 -11.77 35.71
CA THR A 12 -28.58 -11.68 34.24
C THR A 12 -27.22 -11.20 33.74
N ALA A 13 -26.90 -11.51 32.48
CA ALA A 13 -25.64 -11.11 31.85
C ALA A 13 -25.44 -9.58 31.87
N GLU A 14 -26.51 -8.80 31.72
CA GLU A 14 -26.49 -7.34 31.73
C GLU A 14 -26.12 -6.80 33.11
N THR A 15 -26.71 -7.35 34.18
CA THR A 15 -26.41 -6.92 35.55
C THR A 15 -24.96 -7.25 35.95
N LEU A 16 -24.47 -8.43 35.56
CA LEU A 16 -23.10 -8.84 35.83
C LEU A 16 -22.09 -8.04 34.98
N ARG A 17 -22.40 -7.77 33.71
CA ARG A 17 -21.56 -6.94 32.85
C ARG A 17 -21.44 -5.51 33.39
N ALA A 18 -22.54 -4.89 33.81
CA ALA A 18 -22.55 -3.56 34.37
C ALA A 18 -21.72 -3.47 35.67
N GLU A 19 -21.80 -4.50 36.52
CA GLU A 19 -21.02 -4.55 37.76
C GLU A 19 -19.53 -4.82 37.51
N LEU A 20 -19.19 -5.70 36.55
CA LEU A 20 -17.79 -5.94 36.18
C LEU A 20 -17.13 -4.70 35.57
N HIS A 21 -17.84 -3.90 34.78
CA HIS A 21 -17.30 -2.64 34.23
C HIS A 21 -16.94 -1.61 35.32
N ARG A 22 -17.53 -1.70 36.52
CA ARG A 22 -17.17 -0.82 37.65
C ARG A 22 -15.86 -1.20 38.32
N HIS A 23 -15.39 -2.44 38.13
CA HIS A 23 -14.26 -3.01 38.85
C HIS A 23 -13.14 -3.53 37.96
N LEU A 24 -13.39 -3.72 36.66
CA LEU A 24 -12.45 -4.28 35.69
C LEU A 24 -12.34 -3.41 34.42
N PRO A 25 -11.16 -3.34 33.79
CA PRO A 25 -10.99 -2.76 32.46
C PRO A 25 -11.77 -3.55 31.38
N GLU A 26 -12.16 -2.88 30.29
CA GLU A 26 -13.03 -3.43 29.23
C GLU A 26 -12.54 -4.77 28.66
N HIS A 27 -11.23 -4.93 28.44
CA HIS A 27 -10.64 -6.16 27.90
C HIS A 27 -10.68 -7.36 28.87
N MET A 28 -10.95 -7.14 30.16
CA MET A 28 -11.14 -8.21 31.16
C MET A 28 -12.61 -8.57 31.35
N VAL A 29 -13.54 -7.81 30.75
CA VAL A 29 -14.97 -8.12 30.82
C VAL A 29 -15.32 -9.16 29.75
N PRO A 30 -15.92 -10.31 30.13
CA PRO A 30 -16.30 -11.35 29.18
C PRO A 30 -17.24 -10.82 28.08
N THR A 31 -16.94 -11.14 26.83
CA THR A 31 -17.70 -10.67 25.66
C THR A 31 -18.85 -11.62 25.29
N ALA A 32 -18.85 -12.85 25.82
CA ALA A 32 -19.96 -13.79 25.71
C ALA A 32 -20.35 -14.37 27.07
N TRP A 33 -21.65 -14.53 27.29
CA TRP A 33 -22.22 -14.96 28.57
C TRP A 33 -23.17 -16.14 28.32
N VAL A 34 -22.99 -17.21 29.08
CA VAL A 34 -23.78 -18.43 28.96
C VAL A 34 -24.35 -18.78 30.33
N ALA A 35 -25.67 -18.69 30.47
CA ALA A 35 -26.36 -19.12 31.67
C ALA A 35 -26.50 -20.65 31.67
N LEU A 36 -26.10 -21.29 32.77
CA LEU A 36 -26.23 -22.72 32.98
C LEU A 36 -27.05 -23.00 34.23
N ALA A 37 -27.86 -24.05 34.20
CA ALA A 37 -28.54 -24.54 35.41
C ALA A 37 -27.54 -25.10 36.44
N GLN A 38 -26.45 -25.70 35.97
CA GLN A 38 -25.34 -26.20 36.78
C GLN A 38 -24.08 -26.33 35.91
N LEU A 39 -22.89 -26.24 36.53
CA LEU A 39 -21.63 -26.47 35.82
C LEU A 39 -21.45 -27.98 35.53
N PRO A 40 -21.09 -28.37 34.29
CA PRO A 40 -20.80 -29.77 33.98
C PRO A 40 -19.51 -30.20 34.67
N LEU A 41 -19.56 -31.32 35.40
CA LEU A 41 -18.40 -31.87 36.13
C LEU A 41 -18.01 -33.24 35.55
N THR A 42 -16.71 -33.47 35.45
CA THR A 42 -16.10 -34.78 35.19
C THR A 42 -16.38 -35.75 36.34
N ARG A 43 -16.19 -37.06 36.12
CA ARG A 43 -16.33 -38.10 37.16
C ARG A 43 -15.48 -37.88 38.42
N ASN A 44 -14.43 -37.06 38.33
CA ASN A 44 -13.55 -36.70 39.44
C ASN A 44 -13.91 -35.35 40.11
N GLY A 45 -15.08 -34.77 39.80
CA GLY A 45 -15.59 -33.54 40.42
C GLY A 45 -14.98 -32.23 39.90
N LYS A 46 -14.18 -32.26 38.83
CA LYS A 46 -13.62 -31.04 38.19
C LYS A 46 -14.50 -30.57 37.02
N LEU A 47 -14.48 -29.27 36.72
CA LEU A 47 -15.18 -28.68 35.57
C LEU A 47 -14.80 -29.39 34.26
N ASP A 48 -15.80 -29.92 33.56
CA ASP A 48 -15.65 -30.49 32.22
C ASP A 48 -15.75 -29.38 31.17
N ARG A 49 -14.60 -28.91 30.69
CA ARG A 49 -14.54 -27.83 29.70
C ARG A 49 -15.03 -28.24 28.31
N GLN A 50 -15.00 -29.53 27.97
CA GLN A 50 -15.45 -30.02 26.67
C GLN A 50 -16.98 -30.14 26.61
N ALA A 51 -17.63 -30.32 27.77
CA ALA A 51 -19.07 -30.35 27.90
C ALA A 51 -19.72 -28.95 28.06
N LEU A 52 -18.94 -27.87 28.06
CA LEU A 52 -19.48 -26.52 28.11
C LEU A 52 -20.10 -26.14 26.75
N PRO A 53 -21.37 -25.67 26.72
CA PRO A 53 -22.02 -25.29 25.47
C PRO A 53 -21.31 -24.10 24.81
N VAL A 54 -21.20 -24.14 23.49
CA VAL A 54 -20.55 -23.09 22.71
C VAL A 54 -21.42 -21.82 22.76
N PRO A 55 -20.87 -20.64 23.14
CA PRO A 55 -21.66 -19.42 23.18
C PRO A 55 -22.08 -18.96 21.79
N GLU A 56 -23.38 -18.83 21.60
CA GLU A 56 -24.00 -18.12 20.47
C GLU A 56 -23.61 -16.63 20.50
N ARG A 57 -23.42 -16.02 19.33
CA ARG A 57 -23.03 -14.61 19.20
C ARG A 57 -24.13 -13.71 19.78
N GLN A 58 -23.84 -12.98 20.85
CA GLN A 58 -24.60 -11.79 21.20
C GLN A 58 -23.98 -10.60 20.46
N ALA A 59 -24.74 -10.06 19.50
CA ALA A 59 -24.35 -8.91 18.68
C ALA A 59 -24.17 -7.65 19.53
N ALA A 60 -23.16 -6.83 19.18
CA ALA A 60 -22.84 -5.56 19.86
C ALA A 60 -23.80 -4.41 19.50
N SER A 61 -24.81 -4.67 18.68
CA SER A 61 -26.01 -3.87 18.43
C SER A 61 -27.19 -4.86 18.46
N ALA A 62 -28.37 -4.47 18.95
CA ALA A 62 -29.53 -5.34 18.83
C ALA A 62 -29.80 -5.57 17.33
N TYR A 63 -29.60 -6.79 16.83
CA TYR A 63 -29.87 -7.11 15.44
C TYR A 63 -31.31 -6.73 15.10
N VAL A 64 -31.46 -5.85 14.12
CA VAL A 64 -32.76 -5.49 13.55
C VAL A 64 -32.77 -5.96 12.10
N ALA A 65 -33.72 -6.86 11.80
CA ALA A 65 -33.92 -7.40 10.47
C ALA A 65 -34.40 -6.31 9.49
N PRO A 66 -34.10 -6.45 8.18
CA PRO A 66 -34.58 -5.54 7.16
C PRO A 66 -36.12 -5.53 7.09
N ARG A 67 -36.69 -4.34 6.94
CA ARG A 67 -38.14 -4.07 7.05
C ARG A 67 -38.83 -3.99 5.69
N ASP A 68 -38.08 -3.65 4.64
CA ASP A 68 -38.58 -3.51 3.28
C ASP A 68 -37.63 -4.15 2.24
N GLU A 69 -38.03 -4.13 0.98
CA GLU A 69 -37.27 -4.74 -0.13
C GLU A 69 -35.91 -4.05 -0.36
N THR A 70 -35.85 -2.72 -0.20
CA THR A 70 -34.60 -1.95 -0.34
C THR A 70 -33.59 -2.37 0.73
N GLU A 71 -34.00 -2.44 1.99
CA GLU A 71 -33.17 -2.88 3.11
C GLU A 71 -32.74 -4.35 2.94
N GLN A 72 -33.62 -5.22 2.43
CA GLN A 72 -33.28 -6.61 2.15
C GLN A 72 -32.18 -6.72 1.09
N GLN A 73 -32.32 -6.01 -0.04
CA GLN A 73 -31.30 -5.99 -1.09
C GLN A 73 -29.98 -5.43 -0.57
N MET A 74 -29.99 -4.36 0.23
CA MET A 74 -28.78 -3.79 0.81
C MET A 74 -28.10 -4.75 1.80
N VAL A 75 -28.86 -5.40 2.68
CA VAL A 75 -28.33 -6.43 3.60
C VAL A 75 -27.68 -7.57 2.82
N CYS A 76 -28.29 -8.04 1.73
CA CYS A 76 -27.70 -9.07 0.87
C CYS A 76 -26.39 -8.62 0.23
N ILE A 77 -26.35 -7.41 -0.33
CA ILE A 77 -25.14 -6.85 -0.95
C ILE A 77 -24.05 -6.66 0.12
N TRP A 78 -24.42 -6.14 1.30
CA TRP A 78 -23.48 -5.94 2.40
C TRP A 78 -22.88 -7.25 2.89
N ALA A 79 -23.72 -8.26 3.11
CA ALA A 79 -23.29 -9.60 3.49
C ALA A 79 -22.38 -10.24 2.43
N GLU A 80 -22.67 -10.04 1.14
CA GLU A 80 -21.87 -10.57 0.04
C GLU A 80 -20.49 -9.91 -0.06
N VAL A 81 -20.41 -8.59 0.10
CA VAL A 81 -19.17 -7.82 -0.04
C VAL A 81 -18.32 -7.92 1.23
N LEU A 82 -18.92 -7.85 2.41
CA LEU A 82 -18.24 -7.99 3.71
C LEU A 82 -18.01 -9.45 4.13
N LYS A 83 -18.57 -10.40 3.37
CA LYS A 83 -18.52 -11.85 3.66
C LYS A 83 -18.97 -12.20 5.09
N CYS A 84 -19.98 -11.49 5.58
CA CYS A 84 -20.53 -11.71 6.91
C CYS A 84 -21.90 -12.41 6.83
N GLN A 85 -22.19 -13.29 7.79
CA GLN A 85 -23.41 -14.10 7.78
C GLN A 85 -24.68 -13.29 8.09
N GLN A 86 -24.54 -12.15 8.78
CA GLN A 86 -25.67 -11.37 9.28
C GLN A 86 -25.29 -9.89 9.35
N VAL A 87 -26.08 -9.06 8.66
CA VAL A 87 -26.00 -7.59 8.69
C VAL A 87 -27.36 -7.07 9.16
N GLY A 88 -27.36 -6.27 10.22
CA GLY A 88 -28.53 -5.54 10.72
C GLY A 88 -28.65 -4.16 10.08
N ILE A 89 -29.86 -3.59 10.08
CA ILE A 89 -30.10 -2.28 9.46
C ILE A 89 -29.41 -1.10 10.17
N HIS A 90 -29.04 -1.27 11.44
CA HIS A 90 -28.30 -0.28 12.22
C HIS A 90 -26.80 -0.51 12.23
N ASP A 91 -26.31 -1.51 11.49
CA ASP A 91 -24.89 -1.77 11.44
C ASP A 91 -24.18 -0.70 10.61
N ASN A 92 -23.02 -0.29 11.12
CA ASN A 92 -22.13 0.64 10.46
C ASN A 92 -21.15 -0.13 9.57
N PHE A 93 -21.04 0.27 8.31
CA PHE A 93 -20.16 -0.37 7.32
C PHE A 93 -18.71 -0.48 7.80
N PHE A 94 -18.18 0.56 8.47
CA PHE A 94 -16.80 0.59 8.97
C PHE A 94 -16.59 -0.26 10.21
N GLU A 95 -17.61 -0.39 11.05
CA GLU A 95 -17.57 -1.26 12.23
C GLU A 95 -17.62 -2.74 11.85
N LEU A 96 -18.24 -3.07 10.72
CA LEU A 96 -18.30 -4.43 10.17
C LEU A 96 -17.04 -4.85 9.38
N GLY A 97 -15.96 -4.07 9.42
CA GLY A 97 -14.73 -4.35 8.67
C GLY A 97 -14.74 -3.83 7.23
N GLY A 98 -15.75 -3.04 6.85
CA GLY A 98 -15.84 -2.40 5.53
C GLY A 98 -14.86 -1.24 5.31
N GLY A 99 -14.03 -0.88 6.29
CA GLY A 99 -13.10 0.27 6.26
C GLY A 99 -12.01 0.30 5.19
N HIS A 100 -12.14 -0.44 4.11
CA HIS A 100 -11.14 -0.54 3.05
C HIS A 100 -11.74 0.06 1.78
N SER A 101 -11.00 0.98 1.14
CA SER A 101 -11.45 1.72 -0.04
C SER A 101 -11.89 0.80 -1.19
N LEU A 102 -11.27 -0.38 -1.33
CA LEU A 102 -11.65 -1.38 -2.33
C LEU A 102 -13.02 -2.02 -2.02
N LEU A 103 -13.28 -2.44 -0.78
CA LEU A 103 -14.58 -2.97 -0.38
C LEU A 103 -15.67 -1.93 -0.54
N ALA A 104 -15.39 -0.70 -0.12
CA ALA A 104 -16.31 0.41 -0.22
C ALA A 104 -16.65 0.72 -1.69
N THR A 105 -15.66 0.70 -2.58
CA THR A 105 -15.86 0.86 -4.03
C THR A 105 -16.67 -0.29 -4.62
N ARG A 106 -16.36 -1.55 -4.25
CA ARG A 106 -17.13 -2.75 -4.66
C ARG A 106 -18.56 -2.70 -4.14
N MET A 107 -18.77 -2.27 -2.90
CA MET A 107 -20.09 -2.10 -2.28
C MET A 107 -20.93 -1.13 -3.09
N ILE A 108 -20.39 0.06 -3.34
CA ILE A 108 -21.07 1.12 -4.09
C ILE A 108 -21.38 0.65 -5.52
N TYR A 109 -20.44 -0.03 -6.17
CA TYR A 109 -20.68 -0.65 -7.47
C TYR A 109 -21.90 -1.59 -7.44
N MET A 110 -21.92 -2.53 -6.49
CA MET A 110 -22.95 -3.57 -6.43
C MET A 110 -24.32 -2.98 -6.10
N ILE A 111 -24.38 -1.97 -5.23
CA ILE A 111 -25.60 -1.23 -4.92
C ILE A 111 -26.09 -0.48 -6.16
N ASN A 112 -25.24 0.29 -6.82
CA ASN A 112 -25.62 1.07 -8.01
C ASN A 112 -26.08 0.14 -9.15
N GLN A 113 -25.38 -0.98 -9.37
CA GLN A 113 -25.72 -1.96 -10.41
C GLN A 113 -27.05 -2.68 -10.14
N ARG A 114 -27.24 -3.24 -8.95
CA ARG A 114 -28.41 -4.08 -8.64
C ARG A 114 -29.66 -3.27 -8.31
N MET A 115 -29.50 -2.05 -7.81
CA MET A 115 -30.61 -1.24 -7.29
C MET A 115 -30.92 0.00 -8.12
N GLY A 116 -30.12 0.28 -9.17
CA GLY A 116 -30.25 1.49 -10.00
C GLY A 116 -29.96 2.78 -9.24
N ALA A 117 -29.09 2.70 -8.22
CA ALA A 117 -28.75 3.83 -7.35
C ALA A 117 -27.60 4.68 -7.93
N GLN A 118 -27.43 5.90 -7.39
CA GLN A 118 -26.33 6.81 -7.72
C GLN A 118 -25.57 7.21 -6.45
N LEU A 119 -25.08 6.22 -5.71
CA LEU A 119 -24.25 6.47 -4.55
C LEU A 119 -22.79 6.70 -4.98
N SER A 120 -22.12 7.62 -4.30
CA SER A 120 -20.66 7.77 -4.35
C SER A 120 -20.02 7.16 -3.11
N LEU A 121 -18.70 7.00 -3.12
CA LEU A 121 -17.94 6.61 -1.93
C LEU A 121 -18.16 7.64 -0.82
N SER A 122 -18.18 8.93 -1.16
CA SER A 122 -18.54 10.00 -0.22
C SER A 122 -19.91 9.80 0.46
N SER A 123 -20.91 9.28 -0.26
CA SER A 123 -22.23 8.96 0.32
C SER A 123 -22.11 7.91 1.43
N LEU A 124 -21.39 6.82 1.19
CA LEU A 124 -21.17 5.75 2.18
C LEU A 124 -20.50 6.28 3.46
N PHE A 125 -19.57 7.23 3.31
CA PHE A 125 -18.89 7.82 4.47
C PHE A 125 -19.76 8.78 5.27
N LYS A 126 -20.56 9.60 4.59
CA LYS A 126 -21.47 10.55 5.26
C LYS A 126 -22.61 9.82 5.97
N THR A 127 -23.06 8.70 5.42
CA THR A 127 -24.12 7.86 5.98
C THR A 127 -23.67 6.41 6.01
N PRO A 128 -22.85 6.03 7.00
CA PRO A 128 -22.24 4.70 7.07
C PRO A 128 -23.15 3.62 7.65
N VAL A 129 -24.33 4.00 8.13
CA VAL A 129 -25.33 3.09 8.68
C VAL A 129 -26.24 2.61 7.55
N LEU A 130 -26.46 1.30 7.46
CA LEU A 130 -27.22 0.68 6.36
C LEU A 130 -28.57 1.35 6.12
N MET A 131 -29.34 1.57 7.19
CA MET A 131 -30.65 2.21 7.13
C MET A 131 -30.61 3.62 6.52
N ASP A 132 -29.63 4.44 6.92
CA ASP A 132 -29.50 5.81 6.43
C ASP A 132 -29.05 5.84 4.97
N LEU A 133 -28.21 4.89 4.58
CA LEU A 133 -27.81 4.71 3.18
C LEU A 133 -28.98 4.20 2.33
N ALA A 134 -29.85 3.35 2.89
CA ALA A 134 -31.07 2.88 2.24
C ALA A 134 -32.05 4.02 1.96
N GLU A 135 -32.18 4.98 2.87
CA GLU A 135 -32.94 6.22 2.62
C GLU A 135 -32.37 7.01 1.43
N GLN A 136 -31.04 7.12 1.30
CA GLN A 136 -30.46 7.80 0.14
C GLN A 136 -30.76 7.08 -1.18
N VAL A 137 -30.70 5.75 -1.18
CA VAL A 137 -31.10 4.95 -2.36
C VAL A 137 -32.57 5.20 -2.71
N ARG A 138 -33.45 5.29 -1.70
CA ARG A 138 -34.87 5.63 -1.91
C ARG A 138 -35.05 7.02 -2.50
N LEU A 139 -34.42 8.03 -1.91
CA LEU A 139 -34.54 9.43 -2.33
C LEU A 139 -33.90 9.71 -3.70
N GLY A 140 -32.86 8.96 -4.06
CA GLY A 140 -32.15 9.07 -5.35
C GLY A 140 -32.86 8.40 -6.53
N ARG A 141 -33.89 7.57 -6.28
CA ARG A 141 -34.76 7.01 -7.33
C ARG A 141 -35.67 8.12 -7.88
N SER A 142 -35.19 8.83 -8.89
CA SER A 142 -36.04 9.71 -9.71
C SER A 142 -36.59 8.94 -10.92
N ASP A 143 -37.86 9.17 -11.26
CA ASP A 143 -38.57 8.65 -12.46
C ASP A 143 -38.05 9.28 -13.77
N GLY A 144 -36.73 9.45 -13.91
CA GLY A 144 -36.08 9.83 -15.16
C GLY A 144 -35.75 8.61 -16.02
N PRO A 145 -35.45 8.77 -17.32
CA PRO A 145 -34.99 7.66 -18.14
C PRO A 145 -33.80 7.00 -17.45
N SER A 146 -33.79 5.66 -17.40
CA SER A 146 -32.69 4.88 -16.81
C SER A 146 -31.38 5.27 -17.49
N LEU A 147 -30.63 6.17 -16.87
CA LEU A 147 -29.31 6.55 -17.34
C LEU A 147 -28.36 5.43 -16.96
N ASP A 148 -27.78 4.83 -18.00
CA ASP A 148 -26.67 3.88 -18.07
C ASP A 148 -26.37 3.10 -16.78
N THR A 149 -26.75 1.82 -16.77
CA THR A 149 -26.21 0.83 -15.82
C THR A 149 -24.69 1.04 -15.78
N PRO A 150 -24.08 1.36 -14.62
CA PRO A 150 -22.76 1.98 -14.61
C PRO A 150 -21.67 1.11 -15.25
N PHE A 151 -21.88 -0.21 -15.34
CA PHE A 151 -20.99 -1.14 -16.02
C PHE A 151 -21.79 -2.32 -16.59
N ALA A 152 -21.76 -2.52 -17.90
CA ALA A 152 -22.33 -3.72 -18.52
C ALA A 152 -21.42 -4.93 -18.22
N PRO A 153 -21.97 -6.11 -17.87
CA PRO A 153 -21.17 -7.33 -17.74
C PRO A 153 -20.34 -7.58 -18.99
N ILE A 154 -19.07 -7.94 -18.83
CA ILE A 154 -18.19 -8.24 -19.96
C ILE A 154 -18.47 -9.66 -20.43
N GLU A 155 -18.71 -9.84 -21.73
CA GLU A 155 -18.60 -11.14 -22.38
C GLU A 155 -17.19 -11.28 -22.99
N ALA A 156 -16.49 -12.36 -22.65
CA ALA A 156 -15.14 -12.61 -23.15
C ALA A 156 -15.14 -12.97 -24.63
N ASP A 157 -14.28 -12.32 -25.42
CA ASP A 157 -14.11 -12.65 -26.85
C ASP A 157 -13.02 -13.71 -27.01
N ARG A 158 -13.44 -14.97 -26.85
CA ARG A 158 -12.55 -16.12 -27.00
C ARG A 158 -11.95 -16.24 -28.40
N SER A 159 -12.60 -15.70 -29.43
CA SER A 159 -12.11 -15.77 -30.82
C SER A 159 -10.90 -14.87 -31.04
N ALA A 160 -10.80 -13.78 -30.28
CA ALA A 160 -9.73 -12.80 -30.35
C ALA A 160 -8.76 -12.86 -29.15
N ARG A 161 -8.73 -13.97 -28.39
CA ARG A 161 -7.90 -14.16 -27.19
C ARG A 161 -6.44 -13.74 -27.37
N TYR A 162 -5.85 -14.06 -28.53
CA TYR A 162 -4.44 -13.78 -28.86
C TYR A 162 -4.24 -12.55 -29.76
N ALA A 163 -5.29 -11.77 -30.03
CA ALA A 163 -5.16 -10.55 -30.80
C ALA A 163 -4.45 -9.47 -29.97
N PRO A 164 -3.58 -8.63 -30.57
CA PRO A 164 -2.98 -7.50 -29.88
C PRO A 164 -4.02 -6.61 -29.21
N PHE A 165 -3.65 -6.06 -28.06
CA PHE A 165 -4.49 -5.18 -27.26
C PHE A 165 -3.64 -4.09 -26.60
N PRO A 166 -4.22 -2.94 -26.24
CA PRO A 166 -3.45 -1.80 -25.75
C PRO A 166 -2.91 -2.03 -24.33
N LEU A 167 -1.89 -1.26 -23.98
CA LEU A 167 -1.38 -1.16 -22.61
C LEU A 167 -2.33 -0.37 -21.71
N THR A 168 -2.41 -0.74 -20.43
CA THR A 168 -2.97 0.14 -19.39
C THR A 168 -2.08 1.37 -19.20
N ASP A 169 -2.61 2.43 -18.59
CA ASP A 169 -1.81 3.65 -18.37
C ASP A 169 -0.58 3.38 -17.47
N ILE A 170 -0.69 2.46 -16.50
CA ILE A 170 0.43 2.08 -15.64
C ILE A 170 1.45 1.21 -16.38
N GLN A 171 1.00 0.26 -17.21
CA GLN A 171 1.89 -0.54 -18.06
C GLN A 171 2.68 0.36 -19.01
N GLN A 172 2.06 1.41 -19.57
CA GLN A 172 2.78 2.41 -20.37
C GLN A 172 3.85 3.14 -19.56
N ALA A 173 3.57 3.50 -18.30
CA ALA A 173 4.55 4.16 -17.43
C ALA A 173 5.74 3.23 -17.11
N TYR A 174 5.50 1.96 -16.79
CA TYR A 174 6.55 0.96 -16.59
C TYR A 174 7.33 0.63 -17.86
N TRP A 175 6.65 0.58 -19.01
CA TRP A 175 7.27 0.33 -20.31
C TRP A 175 8.10 1.51 -20.81
N PHE A 176 7.71 2.74 -20.49
CA PHE A 176 8.54 3.92 -20.77
C PHE A 176 9.70 4.05 -19.77
N GLY A 177 9.44 3.81 -18.48
CA GLY A 177 10.42 3.94 -17.41
C GLY A 177 11.61 2.98 -17.50
N ARG A 178 11.46 1.83 -18.19
CA ARG A 178 12.56 0.89 -18.42
C ARG A 178 13.58 1.36 -19.44
N GLU A 179 13.26 2.36 -20.27
CA GLU A 179 14.19 2.88 -21.27
C GLU A 179 15.39 3.56 -20.60
N ALA A 180 16.61 3.18 -21.00
CA ALA A 180 17.83 3.73 -20.41
C ALA A 180 18.04 5.24 -20.68
N SER A 181 17.33 5.81 -21.66
CA SER A 181 17.37 7.25 -21.98
C SER A 181 16.55 8.11 -21.02
N VAL A 182 15.74 7.51 -20.16
CA VAL A 182 14.85 8.21 -19.23
C VAL A 182 15.59 8.46 -17.90
N SER A 183 15.27 9.57 -17.20
CA SER A 183 15.81 9.87 -15.87
C SER A 183 15.47 8.74 -14.89
N LEU A 184 16.46 8.23 -14.15
CA LEU A 184 16.35 7.01 -13.34
C LEU A 184 15.76 5.81 -14.12
N GLY A 185 16.04 5.76 -15.42
CA GLY A 185 15.63 4.69 -16.33
C GLY A 185 16.60 3.50 -16.30
N GLY A 186 16.40 2.53 -17.19
CA GLY A 186 17.15 1.28 -17.15
C GLY A 186 16.79 0.41 -15.94
N VAL A 187 15.61 0.65 -15.34
CA VAL A 187 15.03 -0.09 -14.23
C VAL A 187 13.71 -0.68 -14.70
N SER A 188 13.53 -1.99 -14.52
CA SER A 188 12.22 -2.62 -14.67
C SER A 188 11.41 -2.39 -13.39
N ALA A 189 10.10 -2.17 -13.53
CA ALA A 189 9.19 -2.29 -12.41
C ALA A 189 9.14 -3.79 -12.06
N HIS A 190 9.80 -4.21 -10.99
CA HIS A 190 9.95 -5.64 -10.70
C HIS A 190 10.02 -5.94 -9.20
N GLY A 191 9.58 -7.14 -8.86
CA GLY A 191 9.78 -7.74 -7.53
C GLY A 191 10.75 -8.90 -7.61
N TYR A 192 11.71 -8.93 -6.70
CA TYR A 192 12.61 -10.07 -6.49
C TYR A 192 12.39 -10.67 -5.10
N GLU A 193 12.35 -12.00 -5.04
CA GLU A 193 12.26 -12.79 -3.80
C GLU A 193 13.24 -13.96 -3.82
N GLU A 194 13.85 -14.24 -2.67
CA GLU A 194 14.77 -15.35 -2.45
C GLU A 194 14.32 -16.18 -1.26
N LEU A 195 14.01 -17.45 -1.52
CA LEU A 195 13.51 -18.40 -0.53
C LEU A 195 14.49 -19.55 -0.37
N ARG A 196 14.91 -19.83 0.86
CA ARG A 196 15.71 -21.01 1.21
C ARG A 196 14.78 -22.16 1.55
N ILE A 197 14.79 -23.20 0.72
CA ILE A 197 13.85 -24.32 0.78
C ILE A 197 14.61 -25.64 1.01
N PRO A 198 14.37 -26.35 2.12
CA PRO A 198 14.89 -27.69 2.32
C PRO A 198 14.06 -28.73 1.54
N GLY A 199 14.72 -29.54 0.70
CA GLY A 199 14.08 -30.71 0.06
C GLY A 199 13.04 -30.40 -1.01
N LEU A 200 13.22 -29.31 -1.77
CA LEU A 200 12.34 -28.95 -2.88
C LEU A 200 12.29 -30.06 -3.96
N ASP A 201 11.08 -30.51 -4.31
CA ASP A 201 10.86 -31.40 -5.47
C ASP A 201 10.87 -30.57 -6.76
N VAL A 202 12.06 -30.36 -7.30
CA VAL A 202 12.27 -29.47 -8.46
C VAL A 202 11.45 -29.88 -9.69
N PRO A 203 11.44 -31.16 -10.15
CA PRO A 203 10.62 -31.56 -11.29
C PRO A 203 9.12 -31.26 -11.10
N ARG A 204 8.61 -31.50 -9.88
CA ARG A 204 7.21 -31.23 -9.54
C ARG A 204 6.89 -29.75 -9.51
N PHE A 205 7.81 -28.92 -8.99
CA PHE A 205 7.68 -27.47 -8.99
C PHE A 205 7.71 -26.90 -10.42
N GLU A 206 8.65 -27.34 -11.26
CA GLU A 206 8.70 -26.97 -12.68
C GLU A 206 7.42 -27.39 -13.42
N GLN A 207 6.88 -28.57 -13.13
CA GLN A 207 5.60 -29.00 -13.70
C GLN A 207 4.46 -28.05 -13.28
N ALA A 208 4.35 -27.72 -12.00
CA ALA A 208 3.34 -26.80 -11.48
C ALA A 208 3.46 -25.39 -12.11
N LEU A 209 4.69 -24.87 -12.23
CA LEU A 209 4.97 -23.59 -12.87
C LEU A 209 4.57 -23.59 -14.36
N ASN A 210 4.87 -24.65 -15.11
CA ASN A 210 4.45 -24.74 -16.50
C ASN A 210 2.92 -24.79 -16.66
N ARG A 211 2.22 -25.40 -15.69
CA ARG A 211 0.75 -25.36 -15.66
C ARG A 211 0.21 -23.95 -15.42
N MET A 212 0.86 -23.20 -14.52
CA MET A 212 0.53 -21.78 -14.32
C MET A 212 0.72 -20.96 -15.60
N ILE A 213 1.86 -21.13 -16.27
CA ILE A 213 2.18 -20.43 -17.53
C ILE A 213 1.13 -20.71 -18.61
N LEU A 214 0.68 -21.96 -18.74
CA LEU A 214 -0.35 -22.33 -19.72
C LEU A 214 -1.75 -21.80 -19.35
N ARG A 215 -2.06 -21.73 -18.05
CA ARG A 215 -3.37 -21.31 -17.54
C ARG A 215 -3.58 -19.80 -17.65
N HIS A 216 -2.56 -19.00 -17.35
CA HIS A 216 -2.66 -17.55 -17.25
C HIS A 216 -2.00 -16.85 -18.43
N ASP A 217 -2.81 -16.17 -19.24
CA ASP A 217 -2.38 -15.52 -20.48
C ASP A 217 -1.28 -14.47 -20.28
N MET A 218 -1.33 -13.72 -19.18
CA MET A 218 -0.32 -12.70 -18.88
C MET A 218 1.05 -13.27 -18.56
N LEU A 219 1.17 -14.56 -18.20
CA LEU A 219 2.48 -15.24 -18.10
C LEU A 219 3.06 -15.61 -19.48
N ARG A 220 2.34 -15.35 -20.58
CA ARG A 220 2.76 -15.62 -21.97
C ARG A 220 2.73 -14.37 -22.85
N VAL A 221 2.55 -13.19 -22.25
CA VAL A 221 2.42 -11.93 -23.00
C VAL A 221 3.78 -11.38 -23.43
N VAL A 222 3.79 -10.66 -24.55
CA VAL A 222 4.91 -9.82 -25.02
C VAL A 222 4.42 -8.41 -25.33
N PHE A 223 5.32 -7.43 -25.24
CA PHE A 223 5.05 -6.02 -25.47
C PHE A 223 5.66 -5.58 -26.80
N LEU A 224 4.82 -5.02 -27.67
CA LEU A 224 5.17 -4.67 -29.04
C LEU A 224 5.60 -3.21 -29.14
N GLY A 225 6.47 -2.91 -30.11
CA GLY A 225 7.04 -1.57 -30.30
C GLY A 225 6.04 -0.48 -30.72
N ASP A 226 4.80 -0.86 -31.05
CA ASP A 226 3.71 0.07 -31.35
C ASP A 226 2.90 0.49 -30.10
N GLY A 227 3.33 0.08 -28.90
CA GLY A 227 2.65 0.39 -27.65
C GLY A 227 1.43 -0.49 -27.39
N THR A 228 1.37 -1.69 -28.00
CA THR A 228 0.42 -2.75 -27.69
C THR A 228 1.09 -3.95 -27.03
N GLN A 229 0.30 -4.88 -26.53
CA GLN A 229 0.72 -6.15 -25.94
C GLN A 229 -0.06 -7.30 -26.59
N GLN A 230 0.56 -8.49 -26.63
CA GLN A 230 -0.03 -9.66 -27.27
C GLN A 230 0.29 -10.93 -26.48
N VAL A 231 -0.73 -11.75 -26.24
CA VAL A 231 -0.57 -13.08 -25.64
C VAL A 231 -0.10 -14.06 -26.71
N LEU A 232 0.97 -14.80 -26.42
CA LEU A 232 1.45 -15.88 -27.28
C LEU A 232 0.56 -17.13 -27.12
N ASP A 233 0.11 -17.71 -28.23
CA ASP A 233 -0.71 -18.93 -28.23
C ASP A 233 0.00 -20.11 -27.57
N SER A 234 1.31 -20.25 -27.80
CA SER A 234 2.14 -21.25 -27.16
C SER A 234 3.51 -20.70 -26.82
N VAL A 235 4.09 -21.20 -25.73
CA VAL A 235 5.47 -20.92 -25.32
C VAL A 235 6.21 -22.24 -25.08
N PRO A 236 7.55 -22.29 -25.22
CA PRO A 236 8.33 -23.46 -24.85
C PRO A 236 8.13 -23.85 -23.38
N THR A 237 8.35 -25.12 -23.06
CA THR A 237 8.40 -25.57 -21.66
C THR A 237 9.49 -24.79 -20.92
N TYR A 238 9.10 -24.14 -19.83
CA TYR A 238 10.02 -23.41 -18.98
C TYR A 238 10.80 -24.38 -18.10
N HIS A 239 12.12 -24.33 -18.19
CA HIS A 239 13.03 -25.08 -17.32
C HIS A 239 13.76 -24.07 -16.45
N MET A 240 13.73 -24.27 -15.13
CA MET A 240 14.35 -23.34 -14.20
C MET A 240 15.87 -23.44 -14.32
N PRO A 241 16.59 -22.35 -14.62
CA PRO A 241 18.04 -22.35 -14.60
C PRO A 241 18.56 -22.79 -13.22
N ARG A 242 19.64 -23.57 -13.21
CA ARG A 242 20.21 -24.14 -11.97
C ARG A 242 21.68 -23.79 -11.86
N ASN A 243 22.05 -23.21 -10.73
CA ASN A 243 23.42 -22.97 -10.32
C ASN A 243 23.81 -24.00 -9.26
N ASP A 244 24.74 -24.89 -9.57
CA ASP A 244 25.17 -25.94 -8.63
C ASP A 244 26.29 -25.42 -7.73
N LEU A 245 25.97 -25.14 -6.47
CA LEU A 245 26.89 -24.62 -5.45
C LEU A 245 27.32 -25.69 -4.44
N ARG A 246 26.95 -26.96 -4.67
CA ARG A 246 27.28 -28.08 -3.78
C ARG A 246 28.78 -28.32 -3.71
N GLY A 247 29.28 -28.66 -2.52
CA GLY A 247 30.70 -28.91 -2.28
C GLY A 247 31.59 -27.65 -2.31
N LEU A 248 31.02 -26.45 -2.50
CA LEU A 248 31.75 -25.20 -2.29
C LEU A 248 31.92 -24.92 -0.79
N SER A 249 32.90 -24.09 -0.45
CA SER A 249 32.97 -23.54 0.91
C SER A 249 31.78 -22.62 1.17
N ALA A 250 31.36 -22.49 2.44
CA ALA A 250 30.24 -21.62 2.81
C ALA A 250 30.43 -20.17 2.31
N ALA A 251 31.65 -19.64 2.38
CA ALA A 251 31.98 -18.30 1.88
C ALA A 251 31.83 -18.18 0.36
N ALA A 252 32.28 -19.19 -0.40
CA ALA A 252 32.15 -19.19 -1.86
C ALA A 252 30.68 -19.35 -2.30
N ALA A 253 29.92 -20.22 -1.62
CA ALA A 253 28.49 -20.37 -1.87
C ALA A 253 27.73 -19.06 -1.57
N GLN A 254 28.02 -18.41 -0.43
CA GLN A 254 27.41 -17.12 -0.07
C GLN A 254 27.73 -16.02 -1.09
N GLN A 255 28.97 -15.96 -1.59
CA GLN A 255 29.35 -15.02 -2.64
C GLN A 255 28.60 -15.30 -3.95
N ALA A 256 28.46 -16.56 -4.35
CA ALA A 256 27.71 -16.93 -5.55
C ALA A 256 26.21 -16.62 -5.44
N LEU A 257 25.61 -16.81 -4.26
CA LEU A 257 24.25 -16.40 -3.96
C LEU A 257 24.09 -14.87 -4.08
N GLN A 258 25.04 -14.10 -3.53
CA GLN A 258 25.03 -12.65 -3.65
C GLN A 258 25.12 -12.19 -5.11
N VAL A 259 25.99 -12.81 -5.93
CA VAL A 259 26.08 -12.50 -7.37
C VAL A 259 24.77 -12.81 -8.09
N THR A 260 24.11 -13.92 -7.74
CA THR A 260 22.81 -14.29 -8.32
C THR A 260 21.73 -13.29 -7.95
N ARG A 261 21.67 -12.90 -6.67
CA ARG A 261 20.78 -11.87 -6.13
C ARG A 261 20.98 -10.55 -6.86
N GLU A 262 22.21 -10.04 -6.91
CA GLU A 262 22.52 -8.75 -7.52
C GLU A 262 22.11 -8.67 -8.99
N ARG A 263 22.29 -9.76 -9.73
CA ARG A 263 21.89 -9.87 -11.13
C ARG A 263 20.36 -9.85 -11.29
N GLN A 264 19.65 -10.70 -10.55
CA GLN A 264 18.20 -10.85 -10.74
C GLN A 264 17.38 -9.73 -10.12
N SER A 265 17.86 -9.14 -9.03
CA SER A 265 17.22 -7.98 -8.41
C SER A 265 17.44 -6.69 -9.18
N HIS A 266 18.23 -6.67 -10.25
CA HIS A 266 18.42 -5.48 -11.10
C HIS A 266 18.18 -5.80 -12.58
N GLN A 267 17.54 -6.93 -12.86
CA GLN A 267 17.38 -7.38 -14.23
C GLN A 267 16.34 -6.54 -14.97
N VAL A 268 16.67 -6.14 -16.20
CA VAL A 268 15.72 -5.52 -17.13
C VAL A 268 15.52 -6.48 -18.28
N LEU A 269 14.44 -7.27 -18.20
CA LEU A 269 14.07 -8.21 -19.24
C LEU A 269 13.54 -7.46 -20.47
N ASP A 270 13.90 -7.95 -21.66
CA ASP A 270 13.39 -7.42 -22.93
C ASP A 270 11.89 -7.71 -23.05
N ALA A 271 11.07 -6.65 -22.94
CA ALA A 271 9.62 -6.75 -22.96
C ALA A 271 9.05 -7.37 -24.24
N SER A 272 9.81 -7.33 -25.34
CA SER A 272 9.41 -7.92 -26.63
C SER A 272 9.61 -9.44 -26.68
N ARG A 273 10.19 -10.04 -25.64
CA ARG A 273 10.52 -11.46 -25.58
C ARG A 273 9.97 -12.11 -24.32
N TRP A 274 9.41 -13.29 -24.50
CA TRP A 274 9.02 -14.14 -23.38
C TRP A 274 10.24 -14.90 -22.82
N PRO A 275 10.33 -15.12 -21.50
CA PRO A 275 9.42 -14.66 -20.44
C PRO A 275 9.80 -13.32 -19.81
N LEU A 276 8.79 -12.63 -19.25
CA LEU A 276 8.97 -11.44 -18.38
C LEU A 276 9.01 -11.82 -16.88
N PHE A 277 9.60 -12.97 -16.61
CA PHE A 277 9.88 -13.46 -15.26
C PHE A 277 11.11 -14.38 -15.30
N GLU A 278 11.73 -14.61 -14.15
CA GLU A 278 12.77 -15.62 -13.99
C GLU A 278 12.54 -16.39 -12.68
N PHE A 279 12.40 -17.72 -12.78
CA PHE A 279 12.48 -18.64 -11.65
C PHE A 279 13.75 -19.47 -11.82
N SER A 280 14.66 -19.41 -10.84
CA SER A 280 15.92 -20.15 -10.89
C SER A 280 16.29 -20.75 -9.53
N LEU A 281 17.20 -21.72 -9.53
CA LEU A 281 17.68 -22.38 -8.32
C LEU A 281 19.17 -22.22 -8.14
N SER A 282 19.60 -21.95 -6.91
CA SER A 282 20.95 -22.26 -6.45
C SER A 282 20.88 -23.50 -5.56
N LEU A 283 21.56 -24.59 -5.94
CA LEU A 283 21.56 -25.86 -5.22
C LEU A 283 22.72 -25.90 -4.23
N LEU A 284 22.44 -26.13 -2.95
CA LEU A 284 23.42 -26.26 -1.89
C LEU A 284 23.46 -27.69 -1.35
N ASP A 285 24.42 -27.95 -0.48
CA ASP A 285 24.55 -29.24 0.21
C ASP A 285 23.30 -29.54 1.07
N GLU A 286 23.18 -30.79 1.52
CA GLU A 286 22.08 -31.26 2.38
C GLU A 286 20.68 -31.15 1.75
N GLY A 287 20.60 -31.01 0.42
CA GLY A 287 19.33 -30.91 -0.30
C GLY A 287 18.64 -29.55 -0.14
N ILE A 288 19.39 -28.52 0.27
CA ILE A 288 18.90 -27.14 0.35
C ILE A 288 18.91 -26.52 -1.05
N SER A 289 17.83 -25.83 -1.40
CA SER A 289 17.73 -25.03 -2.61
C SER A 289 17.39 -23.58 -2.26
N HIS A 290 18.08 -22.62 -2.84
CA HIS A 290 17.61 -21.24 -2.87
C HIS A 290 16.80 -21.05 -4.15
N LEU A 291 15.49 -20.83 -4.01
CA LEU A 291 14.61 -20.44 -5.08
C LEU A 291 14.66 -18.93 -5.21
N HIS A 292 15.05 -18.48 -6.40
CA HIS A 292 15.06 -17.07 -6.76
C HIS A 292 13.91 -16.81 -7.73
N ILE A 293 13.09 -15.82 -7.41
CA ILE A 293 11.89 -15.44 -8.16
C ILE A 293 12.01 -13.98 -8.53
N SER A 294 11.97 -13.68 -9.83
CA SER A 294 11.88 -12.31 -10.34
C SER A 294 10.66 -12.19 -11.24
N LEU A 295 9.83 -11.19 -10.97
CA LEU A 295 8.56 -10.93 -11.66
C LEU A 295 8.52 -9.48 -12.14
N ASP A 296 8.30 -9.24 -13.44
CA ASP A 296 8.08 -7.89 -13.99
C ASP A 296 6.62 -7.45 -13.75
N ALA A 297 6.42 -6.28 -13.15
CA ALA A 297 5.12 -5.75 -12.80
C ALA A 297 4.25 -5.46 -14.04
N LEU A 298 4.83 -5.42 -15.25
CA LEU A 298 4.05 -5.36 -16.49
C LEU A 298 3.03 -6.50 -16.64
N ILE A 299 3.30 -7.66 -16.06
CA ILE A 299 2.47 -8.86 -16.24
C ILE A 299 1.70 -9.27 -14.99
N VAL A 300 2.04 -8.71 -13.82
CA VAL A 300 1.53 -9.15 -12.52
C VAL A 300 1.51 -7.99 -11.52
N ASP A 301 0.36 -7.71 -10.93
CA ASP A 301 0.22 -6.84 -9.77
C ASP A 301 0.34 -7.61 -8.44
N ALA A 302 0.39 -6.91 -7.30
CA ALA A 302 0.51 -7.56 -5.99
C ALA A 302 -0.64 -8.57 -5.71
N ALA A 303 -1.86 -8.27 -6.15
CA ALA A 303 -3.00 -9.19 -6.02
C ALA A 303 -2.83 -10.44 -6.91
N SER A 304 -2.32 -10.28 -8.13
CA SER A 304 -2.02 -11.39 -9.04
C SER A 304 -0.90 -12.28 -8.50
N THR A 305 0.09 -11.73 -7.79
CA THR A 305 1.13 -12.53 -7.14
C THR A 305 0.53 -13.47 -6.09
N GLN A 306 -0.53 -13.07 -5.39
CA GLN A 306 -1.27 -13.93 -4.46
C GLN A 306 -2.01 -15.08 -5.18
N ILE A 307 -2.62 -14.78 -6.33
CA ILE A 307 -3.22 -15.82 -7.20
C ILE A 307 -2.13 -16.79 -7.67
N LEU A 308 -1.00 -16.25 -8.13
CA LEU A 308 0.14 -17.01 -8.60
C LEU A 308 0.63 -17.98 -7.53
N ALA A 309 0.91 -17.48 -6.32
CA ALA A 309 1.42 -18.30 -5.23
C ALA A 309 0.43 -19.40 -4.81
N ARG A 310 -0.86 -19.04 -4.66
CA ARG A 310 -1.92 -19.99 -4.26
C ARG A 310 -2.11 -21.11 -5.28
N GLU A 311 -2.27 -20.78 -6.56
CA GLU A 311 -2.50 -21.78 -7.60
C GLU A 311 -1.25 -22.60 -7.91
N LEU A 312 -0.05 -21.98 -7.89
CA LEU A 312 1.22 -22.69 -8.03
C LEU A 312 1.35 -23.77 -6.96
N MET A 313 1.04 -23.44 -5.71
CA MET A 313 1.09 -24.41 -4.61
C MET A 313 -0.02 -25.44 -4.67
N ALA A 314 -1.20 -25.11 -5.20
CA ALA A 314 -2.24 -26.10 -5.44
C ALA A 314 -1.80 -27.13 -6.50
N PHE A 315 -1.21 -26.69 -7.62
CA PHE A 315 -0.65 -27.59 -8.62
C PHE A 315 0.58 -28.35 -8.15
N TYR A 316 1.40 -27.72 -7.30
CA TYR A 316 2.50 -28.42 -6.66
C TYR A 316 1.95 -29.50 -5.72
N ALA A 317 1.00 -29.21 -4.83
CA ALA A 317 0.43 -30.17 -3.89
C ALA A 317 -0.34 -31.32 -4.56
N ASP A 318 -1.00 -31.09 -5.69
CA ASP A 318 -1.66 -32.11 -6.50
C ASP A 318 -1.37 -31.89 -8.01
N PRO A 319 -0.42 -32.62 -8.60
CA PRO A 319 -0.07 -32.50 -10.01
C PRO A 319 -1.23 -32.82 -10.97
N GLN A 320 -2.26 -33.55 -10.51
CA GLN A 320 -3.43 -33.94 -11.30
C GLN A 320 -4.61 -32.98 -11.15
N LEU A 321 -4.55 -32.04 -10.19
CA LEU A 321 -5.62 -31.07 -9.93
C LEU A 321 -6.05 -30.35 -11.21
N GLN A 322 -7.33 -30.28 -11.51
CA GLN A 322 -7.84 -29.45 -12.61
C GLN A 322 -8.63 -28.28 -12.02
N LEU A 323 -8.17 -27.06 -12.31
CA LEU A 323 -8.90 -25.83 -11.96
C LEU A 323 -9.77 -25.41 -13.15
N PRO A 324 -11.00 -24.93 -12.93
CA PRO A 324 -11.84 -24.36 -14.00
C PRO A 324 -11.10 -23.24 -14.74
N GLU A 325 -11.19 -23.19 -16.06
CA GLU A 325 -10.63 -22.07 -16.82
C GLU A 325 -11.38 -20.77 -16.48
N PRO A 326 -10.68 -19.65 -16.20
CA PRO A 326 -11.34 -18.38 -15.98
C PRO A 326 -12.19 -18.00 -17.20
N GLY A 327 -13.40 -17.50 -16.96
CA GLY A 327 -14.34 -17.06 -17.99
C GLY A 327 -13.97 -15.74 -18.67
N LEU A 328 -12.92 -15.05 -18.19
CA LEU A 328 -12.44 -13.75 -18.65
C LEU A 328 -10.91 -13.79 -18.88
N THR A 329 -10.39 -12.94 -19.77
CA THR A 329 -8.94 -12.68 -19.87
C THR A 329 -8.59 -11.24 -19.49
N PHE A 330 -7.33 -10.98 -19.15
CA PHE A 330 -6.86 -9.61 -18.90
C PHE A 330 -7.07 -8.69 -20.11
N ARG A 331 -6.92 -9.23 -21.32
CA ARG A 331 -7.24 -8.51 -22.57
C ARG A 331 -8.69 -8.02 -22.59
N ASP A 332 -9.65 -8.90 -22.29
CA ASP A 332 -11.07 -8.56 -22.27
C ASP A 332 -11.35 -7.45 -21.24
N TYR A 333 -10.68 -7.52 -20.08
CA TYR A 333 -10.75 -6.49 -19.05
C TYR A 333 -10.25 -5.13 -19.55
N VAL A 334 -9.05 -5.06 -20.14
CA VAL A 334 -8.47 -3.81 -20.65
C VAL A 334 -9.36 -3.19 -21.75
N LEU A 335 -9.89 -4.00 -22.66
CA LEU A 335 -10.78 -3.52 -23.72
C LEU A 335 -12.13 -3.03 -23.18
N ALA A 336 -12.61 -3.60 -22.07
CA ALA A 336 -13.78 -3.07 -21.37
C ALA A 336 -13.46 -1.75 -20.66
N GLU A 337 -12.34 -1.68 -19.93
CA GLU A 337 -11.88 -0.45 -19.26
C GLU A 337 -11.76 0.72 -20.24
N GLN A 338 -11.23 0.48 -21.44
CA GLN A 338 -11.12 1.51 -22.46
C GLN A 338 -12.47 2.02 -22.97
N ARG A 339 -13.48 1.15 -23.11
CA ARG A 339 -14.82 1.56 -23.54
C ARG A 339 -15.44 2.51 -22.52
N LEU A 340 -15.21 2.27 -21.23
CA LEU A 340 -15.70 3.10 -20.12
C LEU A 340 -15.12 4.52 -20.12
N ARG A 341 -14.00 4.77 -20.82
CA ARG A 341 -13.44 6.12 -20.98
C ARG A 341 -14.31 7.06 -21.81
N ASN A 342 -15.25 6.51 -22.59
CA ASN A 342 -16.19 7.31 -23.39
C ASN A 342 -17.45 7.71 -22.62
N ASP A 343 -17.61 7.23 -21.39
CA ASP A 343 -18.80 7.46 -20.60
C ASP A 343 -18.77 8.83 -19.90
N SER A 344 -19.95 9.36 -19.60
CA SER A 344 -20.11 10.66 -18.91
C SER A 344 -19.37 10.71 -17.56
N ARG A 345 -19.29 9.59 -16.84
CA ARG A 345 -18.57 9.46 -15.57
C ARG A 345 -17.07 9.72 -15.73
N TYR A 346 -16.45 9.22 -16.79
CA TYR A 346 -15.03 9.46 -17.05
C TYR A 346 -14.78 10.95 -17.34
N ALA A 347 -15.65 11.57 -18.14
CA ALA A 347 -15.57 13.00 -18.42
C ALA A 347 -15.67 13.87 -17.14
N GLN A 348 -16.63 13.57 -16.27
CA GLN A 348 -16.79 14.26 -14.97
C GLN A 348 -15.55 14.11 -14.07
N ALA A 349 -14.99 12.90 -13.99
CA ALA A 349 -13.76 12.66 -13.24
C ALA A 349 -12.56 13.39 -13.83
N LEU A 350 -12.46 13.47 -15.15
CA LEU A 350 -11.39 14.21 -15.83
C LEU A 350 -11.48 15.72 -15.54
N ASP A 351 -12.68 16.29 -15.54
CA ASP A 351 -12.89 17.71 -15.21
C ASP A 351 -12.52 18.01 -13.75
N TYR A 352 -12.89 17.14 -12.81
CA TYR A 352 -12.44 17.22 -11.41
C TYR A 352 -10.92 17.29 -11.30
N TRP A 353 -10.20 16.39 -11.99
CA TRP A 353 -8.75 16.37 -11.95
C TRP A 353 -8.12 17.58 -12.64
N ARG A 354 -8.68 18.07 -13.74
CA ARG A 354 -8.21 19.29 -14.42
C ARG A 354 -8.30 20.52 -13.54
N GLU A 355 -9.41 20.68 -12.82
CA GLU A 355 -9.57 21.76 -11.85
C GLU A 355 -8.53 21.66 -10.73
N LYS A 356 -8.36 20.46 -10.17
CA LYS A 356 -7.44 20.20 -9.06
C LYS A 356 -5.97 20.37 -9.44
N VAL A 357 -5.58 19.95 -10.63
CA VAL A 357 -4.22 20.04 -11.18
C VAL A 357 -3.68 21.47 -11.15
N ALA A 358 -4.54 22.48 -11.34
CA ALA A 358 -4.15 23.89 -11.29
C ALA A 358 -3.59 24.32 -9.92
N THR A 359 -4.02 23.68 -8.83
CA THR A 359 -3.62 24.02 -7.46
C THR A 359 -2.82 22.93 -6.75
N LEU A 360 -2.60 21.79 -7.42
CA LEU A 360 -1.99 20.60 -6.86
C LEU A 360 -0.55 20.88 -6.41
N ALA A 361 -0.20 20.52 -5.18
CA ALA A 361 1.15 20.66 -4.65
C ALA A 361 2.16 19.77 -5.43
N PRO A 362 3.45 20.16 -5.49
CA PRO A 362 4.50 19.28 -6.02
C PRO A 362 4.74 18.07 -5.11
N ALA A 363 5.63 17.16 -5.54
CA ALA A 363 6.14 16.09 -4.69
C ALA A 363 6.84 16.61 -3.41
N PRO A 364 7.05 15.76 -2.39
CA PRO A 364 7.83 16.12 -1.21
C PRO A 364 9.21 16.66 -1.59
N ASP A 365 9.52 17.87 -1.11
CA ASP A 365 10.76 18.59 -1.41
C ASP A 365 11.83 18.20 -0.40
N LEU A 366 12.28 16.94 -0.51
CA LEU A 366 13.30 16.34 0.33
C LEU A 366 14.71 16.84 -0.05
N PRO A 367 15.67 16.86 0.89
CA PRO A 367 17.05 17.25 0.59
C PRO A 367 17.70 16.26 -0.36
N LEU A 368 18.18 16.74 -1.51
CA LEU A 368 18.92 15.95 -2.49
C LEU A 368 20.40 16.36 -2.52
N VAL A 369 21.30 15.38 -2.68
CA VAL A 369 22.74 15.62 -2.89
C VAL A 369 23.12 15.67 -4.36
N CYS A 370 22.28 15.12 -5.23
CA CYS A 370 22.46 15.12 -6.67
C CYS A 370 21.10 15.24 -7.40
N GLN A 371 21.14 15.52 -8.70
CA GLN A 371 19.94 15.49 -9.53
C GLN A 371 19.63 14.02 -9.93
N PRO A 372 18.37 13.59 -9.98
CA PRO A 372 18.00 12.23 -10.38
C PRO A 372 18.61 11.77 -11.70
N GLU A 373 18.72 12.69 -12.67
CA GLU A 373 19.27 12.42 -14.01
C GLU A 373 20.76 12.06 -13.99
N SER A 374 21.46 12.37 -12.88
CA SER A 374 22.89 12.09 -12.75
C SER A 374 23.19 10.64 -12.36
N ILE A 375 22.19 9.89 -11.89
CA ILE A 375 22.32 8.47 -11.54
C ILE A 375 22.05 7.63 -12.78
N SER A 376 23.06 6.91 -13.24
CA SER A 376 22.97 6.05 -14.44
C SER A 376 22.50 4.63 -14.13
N GLN A 377 22.76 4.14 -12.92
CA GLN A 377 22.36 2.82 -12.44
C GLN A 377 21.84 2.99 -11.02
N PRO A 378 20.53 3.24 -10.84
CA PRO A 378 19.97 3.38 -9.51
C PRO A 378 20.00 2.04 -8.78
N HIS A 379 20.43 2.07 -7.52
CA HIS A 379 20.41 0.91 -6.64
C HIS A 379 19.34 1.14 -5.57
N PHE A 380 18.51 0.12 -5.33
CA PHE A 380 17.48 0.18 -4.30
C PHE A 380 17.99 -0.47 -3.01
N THR A 381 17.78 0.22 -1.90
CA THR A 381 18.08 -0.28 -0.56
C THR A 381 16.78 -0.47 0.20
N ARG A 382 16.53 -1.71 0.67
CA ARG A 382 15.38 -2.04 1.51
C ARG A 382 15.66 -1.77 2.99
N ARG A 383 14.68 -1.18 3.66
CA ARG A 383 14.56 -1.13 5.13
C ARG A 383 13.20 -1.63 5.53
N ASP A 384 13.13 -2.65 6.37
CA ASP A 384 11.86 -3.26 6.76
C ASP A 384 11.72 -3.39 8.28
N ARG A 385 10.47 -3.53 8.72
CA ARG A 385 10.10 -3.83 10.10
C ARG A 385 8.80 -4.63 10.13
N GLU A 386 8.71 -5.48 11.15
CA GLU A 386 7.49 -6.17 11.53
C GLU A 386 6.92 -5.59 12.84
N LEU A 387 5.59 -5.41 12.90
CA LEU A 387 4.84 -5.27 14.14
C LEU A 387 4.16 -6.58 14.49
N SER A 388 4.32 -7.00 15.75
CA SER A 388 3.65 -8.19 16.27
C SER A 388 2.12 -8.08 16.14
N ALA A 389 1.44 -9.22 16.11
CA ALA A 389 -0.02 -9.26 16.01
C ALA A 389 -0.73 -8.48 17.14
N SER A 390 -0.15 -8.43 18.34
CA SER A 390 -0.67 -7.62 19.44
C SER A 390 -0.54 -6.12 19.20
N GLN A 391 0.61 -5.67 18.69
CA GLN A 391 0.83 -4.24 18.38
C GLN A 391 -0.07 -3.81 17.23
N TRP A 392 -0.13 -4.62 16.17
CA TRP A 392 -0.96 -4.30 15.02
C TRP A 392 -2.45 -4.27 15.37
N SER A 393 -2.95 -5.29 16.09
CA SER A 393 -4.32 -5.30 16.57
C SER A 393 -4.65 -4.09 17.45
N ARG A 394 -3.71 -3.61 18.26
CA ARG A 394 -3.91 -2.41 19.09
C ARG A 394 -4.02 -1.14 18.24
N LEU A 395 -3.14 -0.97 17.25
CA LEU A 395 -3.22 0.16 16.33
C LEU A 395 -4.54 0.17 15.54
N LYS A 396 -4.99 -1.00 15.07
CA LYS A 396 -6.29 -1.14 14.39
C LYS A 396 -7.47 -0.76 15.29
N GLU A 397 -7.44 -1.17 16.55
CA GLU A 397 -8.46 -0.80 17.54
C GLU A 397 -8.52 0.71 17.77
N LEU A 398 -7.36 1.36 17.94
CA LEU A 398 -7.26 2.81 18.11
C LEU A 398 -7.73 3.56 16.86
N ALA A 399 -7.28 3.15 15.67
CA ALA A 399 -7.72 3.73 14.40
C ALA A 399 -9.25 3.65 14.28
N ARG A 400 -9.85 2.49 14.60
CA ARG A 400 -11.30 2.30 14.63
C ARG A 400 -11.98 3.21 15.65
N GLN A 401 -11.45 3.34 16.86
CA GLN A 401 -11.98 4.23 17.91
C GLN A 401 -12.06 5.70 17.43
N PHE A 402 -11.10 6.12 16.61
CA PHE A 402 -11.05 7.49 16.07
C PHE A 402 -11.69 7.64 14.68
N ALA A 403 -12.36 6.59 14.17
CA ALA A 403 -12.99 6.55 12.85
C ALA A 403 -12.00 6.81 11.69
N VAL A 404 -10.79 6.26 11.81
CA VAL A 404 -9.72 6.30 10.80
C VAL A 404 -9.39 4.87 10.36
N THR A 405 -9.15 4.68 9.08
CA THR A 405 -8.75 3.39 8.52
C THR A 405 -7.27 3.09 8.82
N PRO A 406 -6.88 1.82 9.02
CA PRO A 406 -5.48 1.50 9.31
C PRO A 406 -4.50 1.99 8.23
N SER A 407 -4.86 1.87 6.94
CA SER A 407 -4.06 2.40 5.83
C SER A 407 -3.87 3.91 5.92
N VAL A 408 -4.93 4.68 6.25
CA VAL A 408 -4.81 6.14 6.38
C VAL A 408 -4.02 6.52 7.64
N MET A 409 -4.15 5.78 8.74
CA MET A 409 -3.30 5.99 9.92
C MET A 409 -1.81 5.86 9.54
N LEU A 410 -1.43 4.78 8.85
CA LEU A 410 -0.04 4.54 8.42
C LEU A 410 0.43 5.59 7.39
N LEU A 411 -0.43 5.98 6.44
CA LEU A 411 -0.19 7.05 5.47
C LEU A 411 0.02 8.41 6.15
N THR A 412 -0.78 8.72 7.17
CA THR A 412 -0.67 9.96 7.94
C THR A 412 0.65 9.97 8.68
N ALA A 413 0.99 8.88 9.37
CA ALA A 413 2.28 8.74 10.05
C ALA A 413 3.47 8.89 9.09
N PHE A 414 3.38 8.30 7.90
CA PHE A 414 4.40 8.44 6.85
C PHE A 414 4.51 9.89 6.37
N SER A 415 3.38 10.55 6.14
CA SER A 415 3.32 11.95 5.73
C SER A 415 3.87 12.90 6.78
N GLU A 416 3.65 12.65 8.07
CA GLU A 416 4.24 13.46 9.14
C GLU A 416 5.77 13.39 9.15
N VAL A 417 6.32 12.18 8.93
CA VAL A 417 7.76 12.02 8.79
C VAL A 417 8.26 12.74 7.55
N LEU A 418 7.62 12.58 6.39
CA LEU A 418 8.02 13.31 5.18
C LEU A 418 7.99 14.83 5.38
N ALA A 419 6.98 15.36 6.09
CA ALA A 419 6.84 16.79 6.35
C ALA A 419 7.96 17.36 7.23
N LEU A 420 8.54 16.57 8.14
CA LEU A 420 9.65 17.00 8.98
C LEU A 420 10.95 17.24 8.18
N TRP A 421 11.15 16.52 7.07
CA TRP A 421 12.33 16.66 6.20
C TRP A 421 12.03 17.44 4.92
N SER A 422 10.77 17.68 4.58
CA SER A 422 10.38 18.46 3.40
C SER A 422 10.42 19.96 3.69
N ARG A 423 10.74 20.77 2.66
CA ARG A 423 10.71 22.24 2.78
C ARG A 423 9.33 22.79 3.17
N GLN A 424 8.26 22.09 2.82
CA GLN A 424 6.88 22.46 3.14
C GLN A 424 6.09 21.23 3.59
N PRO A 425 5.16 21.37 4.56
CA PRO A 425 4.29 20.27 5.01
C PRO A 425 3.07 20.05 4.09
N ARG A 426 3.15 20.53 2.84
CA ARG A 426 2.12 20.39 1.80
C ARG A 426 2.77 19.84 0.53
N PHE A 427 2.38 18.63 0.13
CA PHE A 427 2.96 17.90 -0.99
C PHE A 427 1.99 16.85 -1.53
N THR A 428 2.31 16.26 -2.68
CA THR A 428 1.52 15.21 -3.33
C THR A 428 2.25 13.88 -3.31
N LEU A 429 1.56 12.81 -2.94
CA LEU A 429 2.04 11.43 -2.94
C LEU A 429 1.36 10.60 -4.04
N SER A 430 2.04 9.56 -4.51
CA SER A 430 1.49 8.56 -5.43
C SER A 430 1.00 7.35 -4.65
N LEU A 431 -0.27 6.98 -4.82
CA LEU A 431 -0.86 5.82 -4.16
C LEU A 431 -1.36 4.83 -5.21
N PRO A 432 -0.73 3.64 -5.32
CA PRO A 432 -1.26 2.53 -6.10
C PRO A 432 -2.60 2.06 -5.53
N LEU A 433 -3.53 1.76 -6.43
CA LEU A 433 -4.84 1.20 -6.14
C LEU A 433 -5.04 -0.08 -6.96
N PHE A 434 -5.70 -1.06 -6.37
CA PHE A 434 -6.18 -2.23 -7.08
C PHE A 434 -7.43 -1.87 -7.88
N ASN A 435 -7.28 -1.71 -9.19
CA ASN A 435 -8.38 -1.39 -10.08
C ASN A 435 -9.00 -2.66 -10.66
N ARG A 436 -9.39 -3.61 -9.81
CA ARG A 436 -10.16 -4.81 -10.21
C ARG A 436 -11.65 -4.52 -10.11
N MET A 437 -12.17 -3.82 -11.12
CA MET A 437 -13.59 -3.53 -11.18
C MET A 437 -14.37 -4.85 -11.36
N PRO A 438 -15.47 -5.06 -10.62
CA PRO A 438 -16.26 -6.31 -10.66
C PRO A 438 -17.12 -6.41 -11.93
N LEU A 439 -16.47 -6.32 -13.09
CA LEU A 439 -17.06 -6.37 -14.43
C LEU A 439 -17.40 -7.80 -14.89
N HIS A 440 -16.85 -8.80 -14.20
CA HIS A 440 -17.09 -10.23 -14.42
C HIS A 440 -16.86 -11.01 -13.11
N PRO A 441 -17.56 -12.13 -12.84
CA PRO A 441 -17.35 -12.95 -11.65
C PRO A 441 -15.91 -13.42 -11.45
N ASP A 442 -15.24 -13.80 -12.54
CA ASP A 442 -13.89 -14.39 -12.51
C ASP A 442 -12.75 -13.34 -12.56
N VAL A 443 -13.04 -12.04 -12.42
CA VAL A 443 -11.99 -10.98 -12.47
C VAL A 443 -10.95 -11.12 -11.34
N ASP A 444 -11.37 -11.67 -10.21
CA ASP A 444 -10.50 -11.93 -9.04
C ASP A 444 -9.68 -13.23 -9.20
N GLU A 445 -9.85 -13.96 -10.31
CA GLU A 445 -9.15 -15.23 -10.61
C GLU A 445 -8.08 -15.10 -11.71
N ILE A 446 -8.00 -13.96 -12.38
CA ILE A 446 -7.07 -13.74 -13.51
C ILE A 446 -5.82 -12.95 -13.11
N ILE A 447 -4.69 -13.31 -13.70
CA ILE A 447 -3.40 -12.61 -13.54
C ILE A 447 -3.28 -11.48 -14.56
N GLY A 448 -2.78 -10.33 -14.11
CA GLY A 448 -2.46 -9.16 -14.91
C GLY A 448 -2.08 -7.96 -14.04
N ASP A 449 -1.70 -6.85 -14.66
CA ASP A 449 -1.43 -5.60 -13.95
C ASP A 449 -2.69 -4.73 -13.89
N PHE A 450 -3.48 -4.89 -12.81
CA PHE A 450 -4.68 -4.09 -12.55
C PHE A 450 -4.35 -2.83 -11.75
N THR A 451 -3.08 -2.45 -11.63
CA THR A 451 -2.70 -1.28 -10.85
C THR A 451 -3.24 -0.02 -11.52
N SER A 452 -3.88 0.84 -10.74
CA SER A 452 -4.11 2.23 -11.09
C SER A 452 -3.42 3.11 -10.05
N LEU A 453 -3.30 4.41 -10.31
CA LEU A 453 -2.69 5.36 -9.39
C LEU A 453 -3.70 6.42 -8.99
N VAL A 454 -3.61 6.92 -7.76
CA VAL A 454 -4.23 8.18 -7.33
C VAL A 454 -3.16 9.12 -6.80
N LEU A 455 -3.25 10.38 -7.21
CA LEU A 455 -2.40 11.45 -6.68
C LEU A 455 -3.10 12.10 -5.49
N LEU A 456 -2.50 11.94 -4.31
CA LEU A 456 -3.04 12.45 -3.06
C LEU A 456 -2.26 13.68 -2.62
N GLU A 457 -2.90 14.84 -2.63
CA GLU A 457 -2.35 16.01 -1.95
C GLU A 457 -2.57 15.89 -0.44
N VAL A 458 -1.47 16.00 0.31
CA VAL A 458 -1.45 16.04 1.77
C VAL A 458 -1.04 17.44 2.21
N SER A 459 -1.72 17.97 3.22
CA SER A 459 -1.37 19.24 3.87
C SER A 459 -1.49 19.05 5.37
N LEU A 460 -0.37 19.16 6.08
CA LEU A 460 -0.31 18.93 7.52
C LEU A 460 -0.15 20.24 8.28
N ASP A 461 -1.07 20.50 9.19
CA ASP A 461 -0.91 21.54 10.20
C ASP A 461 -0.19 20.96 11.42
N GLY A 462 0.98 21.51 11.75
CA GLY A 462 1.80 21.02 12.86
C GLY A 462 1.16 21.17 14.24
N ALA A 463 0.18 22.07 14.40
CA ALA A 463 -0.56 22.26 15.64
C ALA A 463 -1.76 21.32 15.80
N ALA A 464 -2.26 20.76 14.70
CA ALA A 464 -3.39 19.84 14.73
C ALA A 464 -3.01 18.49 15.35
N SER A 465 -3.98 17.83 16.00
CA SER A 465 -3.81 16.48 16.53
C SER A 465 -3.56 15.46 15.41
N PHE A 466 -2.93 14.32 15.75
CA PHE A 466 -2.82 13.20 14.81
C PHE A 466 -4.19 12.75 14.29
N ILE A 467 -5.21 12.70 15.15
CA ILE A 467 -6.59 12.36 14.77
C ILE A 467 -7.13 13.28 13.68
N ASP A 468 -6.99 14.60 13.88
CA ASP A 468 -7.53 15.59 12.95
C ASP A 468 -6.81 15.54 11.60
N LYS A 469 -5.48 15.39 11.62
CA LYS A 469 -4.68 15.17 10.40
C LYS A 469 -5.12 13.91 9.68
N ALA A 470 -5.25 12.79 10.39
CA ALA A 470 -5.63 11.52 9.79
C ALA A 470 -7.04 11.56 9.18
N ARG A 471 -8.01 12.20 9.85
CA ARG A 471 -9.36 12.42 9.31
C ARG A 471 -9.35 13.33 8.08
N ALA A 472 -8.52 14.37 8.05
CA ALA A 472 -8.39 15.26 6.90
C ALA A 472 -7.78 14.52 5.69
N VAL A 473 -6.68 13.78 5.90
CA VAL A 473 -6.05 12.93 4.87
C VAL A 473 -7.05 11.92 4.34
N GLN A 474 -7.80 11.28 5.23
CA GLN A 474 -8.82 10.30 4.89
C GLN A 474 -9.93 10.87 4.01
N ALA A 475 -10.51 12.01 4.42
CA ALA A 475 -11.56 12.67 3.67
C ALA A 475 -11.10 13.08 2.26
N ARG A 476 -9.85 13.56 2.15
CA ARG A 476 -9.24 13.91 0.87
C ARG A 476 -9.03 12.68 -0.01
N LEU A 477 -8.44 11.61 0.53
CA LEU A 477 -8.22 10.36 -0.19
C LEU A 477 -9.51 9.80 -0.77
N TRP A 478 -10.61 9.81 -0.01
CA TRP A 478 -11.88 9.29 -0.51
C TRP A 478 -12.50 10.15 -1.61
N GLN A 479 -12.41 11.48 -1.49
CA GLN A 479 -12.82 12.38 -2.57
C GLN A 479 -12.03 12.10 -3.87
N ASP A 480 -10.76 11.78 -3.74
CA ASP A 480 -9.87 11.50 -4.87
C ASP A 480 -10.17 10.13 -5.49
N ILE A 481 -10.43 9.12 -4.66
CA ILE A 481 -10.82 7.76 -5.10
C ILE A 481 -12.17 7.74 -5.80
N ASP A 482 -13.11 8.62 -5.43
CA ASP A 482 -14.39 8.78 -6.16
C ASP A 482 -14.18 9.09 -7.66
N HIS A 483 -13.03 9.68 -8.01
CA HIS A 483 -12.63 10.05 -9.36
C HIS A 483 -11.48 9.18 -9.91
N SER A 484 -11.23 8.01 -9.31
CA SER A 484 -10.15 7.08 -9.68
C SER A 484 -10.33 6.36 -11.03
N VAL A 485 -11.48 6.53 -11.68
CA VAL A 485 -11.70 6.09 -13.08
C VAL A 485 -10.74 6.78 -14.06
N VAL A 486 -10.17 7.93 -13.66
CA VAL A 486 -9.03 8.56 -14.35
C VAL A 486 -7.76 8.18 -13.60
N SER A 487 -6.89 7.40 -14.26
CA SER A 487 -5.61 6.98 -13.68
C SER A 487 -4.71 8.17 -13.32
N GLY A 488 -3.97 8.07 -12.21
CA GLY A 488 -2.97 9.04 -11.79
C GLY A 488 -1.91 9.31 -12.85
N VAL A 489 -1.56 8.32 -13.69
CA VAL A 489 -0.68 8.55 -14.86
C VAL A 489 -1.31 9.54 -15.85
N ARG A 490 -2.61 9.42 -16.11
CA ARG A 490 -3.35 10.40 -16.94
C ARG A 490 -3.38 11.77 -16.26
N VAL A 491 -3.56 11.83 -14.94
CA VAL A 491 -3.50 13.09 -14.17
C VAL A 491 -2.12 13.74 -14.26
N LEU A 492 -1.02 12.97 -14.17
CA LEU A 492 0.35 13.48 -14.35
C LEU A 492 0.58 14.07 -15.74
N ARG A 493 -0.03 13.49 -16.78
CA ARG A 493 0.00 14.05 -18.15
C ARG A 493 -0.74 15.39 -18.22
N GLU A 494 -1.93 15.50 -17.65
CA GLU A 494 -2.68 16.77 -17.56
C GLU A 494 -1.88 17.83 -16.75
N LEU A 495 -1.22 17.42 -15.66
CA LEU A 495 -0.37 18.27 -14.84
C LEU A 495 0.86 18.80 -15.60
N SER A 496 1.52 17.92 -16.35
CA SER A 496 2.68 18.30 -17.17
C SER A 496 2.29 19.28 -18.26
N GLN A 497 1.14 19.05 -18.92
CA GLN A 497 0.57 19.97 -19.90
C GLN A 497 0.22 21.35 -19.28
N ALA A 498 -0.46 21.36 -18.15
CA ALA A 498 -0.88 22.59 -17.47
C ALA A 498 0.31 23.44 -16.99
N ARG A 499 1.41 22.80 -16.57
CA ARG A 499 2.63 23.47 -16.09
C ARG A 499 3.63 23.80 -17.20
N GLY A 500 3.40 23.33 -18.43
CA GLY A 500 4.33 23.52 -19.54
C GLY A 500 5.69 22.85 -19.35
N VAL A 501 5.75 21.78 -18.53
CA VAL A 501 6.96 21.00 -18.29
C VAL A 501 6.88 19.66 -19.01
N GLN A 502 8.01 19.13 -19.46
CA GLN A 502 8.06 17.86 -20.19
C GLN A 502 7.68 16.67 -19.30
N GLN A 503 7.99 16.71 -18.01
CA GLN A 503 7.71 15.61 -17.08
C GLN A 503 7.47 16.14 -15.66
N THR A 504 6.32 15.81 -15.08
CA THR A 504 6.09 15.94 -13.64
C THR A 504 6.10 14.56 -13.01
N ALA A 505 7.03 14.32 -12.08
CA ALA A 505 7.10 13.07 -11.34
C ALA A 505 6.55 13.24 -9.92
N MET A 506 5.95 12.18 -9.40
CA MET A 506 5.54 12.05 -7.99
C MET A 506 6.26 10.82 -7.43
N PRO A 507 7.56 10.95 -7.11
CA PRO A 507 8.48 9.82 -6.92
C PRO A 507 8.43 9.20 -5.52
N ILE A 508 7.54 9.68 -4.65
CA ILE A 508 7.32 9.13 -3.31
C ILE A 508 6.00 8.36 -3.35
N VAL A 509 6.09 7.05 -3.19
CA VAL A 509 4.99 6.10 -3.32
C VAL A 509 4.59 5.58 -1.96
N PHE A 510 3.27 5.51 -1.71
CA PHE A 510 2.70 4.83 -0.56
C PHE A 510 1.80 3.70 -1.06
N ASN A 511 2.27 2.47 -0.93
CA ASN A 511 1.64 1.26 -1.43
C ASN A 511 1.01 0.47 -0.28
N SER A 512 -0.33 0.47 -0.20
CA SER A 512 -1.05 -0.26 0.84
C SER A 512 -1.73 -1.49 0.27
N THR A 513 -1.22 -2.68 0.64
CA THR A 513 -1.83 -3.97 0.26
C THR A 513 -2.68 -4.60 1.35
N LEU A 514 -2.94 -3.87 2.45
CA LEU A 514 -3.68 -4.37 3.61
C LEU A 514 -5.05 -4.95 3.23
N SER A 515 -5.12 -6.29 3.20
CA SER A 515 -6.27 -7.07 2.77
C SER A 515 -7.11 -7.52 3.96
N GLU A 516 -7.96 -6.65 4.48
CA GLU A 516 -9.04 -7.07 5.41
C GLU A 516 -10.34 -7.39 4.66
N ALA A 517 -10.32 -7.24 3.34
CA ALA A 517 -11.49 -7.31 2.46
C ALA A 517 -11.96 -8.74 2.11
N ALA A 518 -11.11 -9.74 2.28
CA ALA A 518 -11.42 -11.11 1.92
C ALA A 518 -10.61 -12.09 2.79
N PRO A 519 -11.09 -12.45 4.00
CA PRO A 519 -10.38 -13.36 4.91
C PRO A 519 -10.16 -14.79 4.37
N GLU A 520 -10.82 -15.18 3.28
CA GLU A 520 -10.55 -16.45 2.56
C GLU A 520 -9.41 -16.32 1.52
N LEU A 521 -9.09 -15.09 1.10
CA LEU A 521 -7.83 -14.71 0.46
C LEU A 521 -6.84 -14.26 1.55
N ALA A 522 -6.72 -15.03 2.64
CA ALA A 522 -5.58 -14.89 3.53
C ALA A 522 -4.32 -14.87 2.63
N GLU A 523 -3.53 -13.79 2.72
CA GLU A 523 -2.35 -13.61 1.87
C GLU A 523 -1.55 -14.91 1.90
N PHE A 524 -1.49 -15.55 0.73
CA PHE A 524 -0.91 -16.86 0.60
C PHE A 524 0.60 -16.67 0.58
N ASN A 525 1.23 -16.93 1.72
CA ASN A 525 2.67 -16.85 1.82
C ASN A 525 3.30 -18.08 1.15
N LEU A 526 3.95 -17.85 0.01
CA LEU A 526 4.68 -18.89 -0.73
C LEU A 526 5.78 -19.52 0.13
N ALA A 527 6.46 -18.72 0.98
CA ALA A 527 7.50 -19.21 1.87
C ALA A 527 6.94 -20.23 2.87
N ASP A 528 5.84 -19.90 3.56
CA ASP A 528 5.22 -20.81 4.52
C ASP A 528 4.70 -22.09 3.83
N ALA A 529 4.09 -21.95 2.66
CA ALA A 529 3.58 -23.08 1.90
C ALA A 529 4.67 -24.06 1.42
N LEU A 530 5.89 -23.56 1.20
CA LEU A 530 7.06 -24.35 0.83
C LEU A 530 7.91 -24.76 2.06
N ASN A 531 7.50 -24.39 3.28
CA ASN A 531 8.31 -24.53 4.48
C ASN A 531 9.72 -23.92 4.28
N ALA A 532 9.74 -22.72 3.73
CA ALA A 532 10.93 -21.99 3.33
C ALA A 532 11.26 -20.88 4.33
N GLU A 533 12.54 -20.53 4.38
CA GLU A 533 13.00 -19.32 5.05
C GLU A 533 13.14 -18.19 4.02
N HIS A 534 12.54 -17.04 4.29
CA HIS A 534 12.71 -15.87 3.44
C HIS A 534 14.10 -15.26 3.66
N MET A 535 14.91 -15.21 2.61
CA MET A 535 16.30 -14.74 2.66
C MET A 535 16.45 -13.29 2.26
N HIS A 536 15.74 -12.88 1.20
CA HIS A 536 15.81 -11.52 0.67
C HIS A 536 14.60 -11.22 -0.20
N SER A 537 14.14 -9.97 -0.18
CA SER A 537 13.21 -9.46 -1.18
C SER A 537 13.43 -7.98 -1.39
N ILE A 538 13.15 -7.52 -2.60
CA ILE A 538 13.22 -6.10 -2.95
C ILE A 538 12.24 -5.80 -4.07
N THR A 539 11.64 -4.62 -4.04
CA THR A 539 10.86 -4.08 -5.14
C THR A 539 11.56 -2.88 -5.73
N GLN A 540 11.55 -2.79 -7.05
CA GLN A 540 12.13 -1.65 -7.77
C GLN A 540 11.10 -1.13 -8.73
N THR A 541 10.93 0.19 -8.75
CA THR A 541 10.01 0.86 -9.66
C THR A 541 10.74 2.02 -10.32
N PRO A 542 10.74 2.13 -11.66
CA PRO A 542 11.43 3.21 -12.35
C PRO A 542 10.90 4.56 -11.90
N GLN A 543 11.79 5.54 -11.74
CA GLN A 543 11.49 6.92 -11.31
C GLN A 543 10.94 7.08 -9.88
N VAL A 544 10.80 6.00 -9.11
CA VAL A 544 10.41 6.07 -7.69
C VAL A 544 11.66 6.19 -6.84
N TRP A 545 11.70 7.19 -5.97
CA TRP A 545 12.84 7.44 -5.08
C TRP A 545 12.70 6.72 -3.75
N LEU A 546 11.45 6.60 -3.28
CA LEU A 546 11.08 5.96 -2.02
C LEU A 546 9.70 5.33 -2.21
N ASP A 547 9.66 4.00 -2.08
CA ASP A 547 8.43 3.21 -2.09
C ASP A 547 8.17 2.66 -0.69
N HIS A 548 7.06 3.05 -0.08
CA HIS A 548 6.62 2.52 1.20
C HIS A 548 5.53 1.46 0.98
N THR A 549 5.88 0.19 1.14
CA THR A 549 4.94 -0.93 0.98
C THR A 549 4.50 -1.48 2.34
N LEU A 550 3.19 -1.78 2.44
CA LEU A 550 2.53 -2.38 3.61
C LEU A 550 1.91 -3.72 3.25
N LEU A 551 2.07 -4.71 4.13
CA LEU A 551 1.56 -6.08 4.00
C LEU A 551 1.02 -6.58 5.36
N GLU A 552 -0.10 -7.30 5.39
CA GLU A 552 -0.60 -7.94 6.62
C GLU A 552 -0.57 -9.47 6.49
N LEU A 553 0.36 -10.09 7.21
CA LEU A 553 0.51 -11.54 7.20
C LEU A 553 0.24 -12.12 8.59
N GLU A 554 -0.70 -13.05 8.68
CA GLU A 554 -1.06 -13.74 9.94
C GLU A 554 -1.40 -12.79 11.10
N GLY A 555 -2.00 -11.64 10.78
CA GLY A 555 -2.34 -10.61 11.76
C GLY A 555 -1.17 -9.74 12.22
N ARG A 556 0.02 -9.90 11.63
CA ARG A 556 1.20 -9.05 11.82
C ARG A 556 1.26 -8.02 10.69
N LEU A 557 1.75 -6.82 11.00
CA LEU A 557 2.02 -5.82 9.97
C LEU A 557 3.49 -5.93 9.56
N LEU A 558 3.75 -6.22 8.30
CA LEU A 558 5.08 -6.09 7.70
C LEU A 558 5.07 -4.85 6.83
N PHE A 559 6.12 -4.05 6.92
CA PHE A 559 6.29 -2.92 6.03
C PHE A 559 7.74 -2.69 5.69
N ASN A 560 7.97 -2.12 4.52
CA ASN A 560 9.29 -1.78 4.03
C ASN A 560 9.30 -0.44 3.30
N TRP A 561 10.50 0.14 3.25
CA TRP A 561 10.89 1.27 2.44
C TRP A 561 11.99 0.81 1.48
N ASP A 562 11.73 0.88 0.19
CA ASP A 562 12.72 0.67 -0.86
C ASP A 562 13.10 2.03 -1.45
N SER A 563 14.38 2.41 -1.34
CA SER A 563 14.84 3.74 -1.72
C SER A 563 16.14 3.74 -2.51
N ILE A 564 16.28 4.76 -3.37
CA ILE A 564 17.54 5.08 -4.05
C ILE A 564 18.32 6.03 -3.14
N ASP A 565 19.14 5.47 -2.26
CA ASP A 565 19.81 6.22 -1.19
C ASP A 565 20.80 7.27 -1.74
N GLU A 566 21.37 7.06 -2.93
CA GLU A 566 22.33 7.96 -3.58
C GLU A 566 21.75 9.34 -3.92
N LEU A 567 20.42 9.47 -3.94
CA LEU A 567 19.74 10.75 -4.13
C LEU A 567 19.85 11.64 -2.88
N PHE A 568 20.00 11.06 -1.70
CA PHE A 568 19.81 11.73 -0.43
C PHE A 568 21.14 11.89 0.33
N PRO A 569 21.22 12.87 1.27
CA PRO A 569 22.30 12.89 2.25
C PRO A 569 22.42 11.55 2.99
N GLN A 570 23.67 11.14 3.24
CA GLN A 570 23.95 9.87 3.90
C GLN A 570 23.16 9.72 5.21
N GLY A 571 22.43 8.62 5.35
CA GLY A 571 21.64 8.30 6.55
C GLY A 571 20.29 9.04 6.65
N LEU A 572 19.92 9.90 5.71
CA LEU A 572 18.65 10.65 5.77
C LEU A 572 17.43 9.71 5.78
N ILE A 573 17.37 8.78 4.83
CA ILE A 573 16.25 7.82 4.75
C ILE A 573 16.22 6.88 5.97
N GLU A 574 17.39 6.48 6.48
CA GLU A 574 17.49 5.68 7.70
C GLU A 574 16.92 6.43 8.92
N GLN A 575 17.26 7.70 9.09
CA GLN A 575 16.73 8.53 10.18
C GLN A 575 15.22 8.73 10.05
N MET A 576 14.71 8.94 8.84
CA MET A 576 13.28 9.02 8.58
C MET A 576 12.58 7.69 8.92
N PHE A 577 13.17 6.55 8.55
CA PHE A 577 12.63 5.23 8.89
C PHE A 577 12.60 5.00 10.41
N VAL A 578 13.66 5.38 11.13
CA VAL A 578 13.71 5.35 12.60
C VAL A 578 12.62 6.24 13.20
N ALA A 579 12.39 7.45 12.67
CA ALA A 579 11.35 8.35 13.13
C ALA A 579 9.93 7.79 12.88
N TYR A 580 9.70 7.18 11.71
CA TYR A 580 8.46 6.49 11.40
C TYR A 580 8.18 5.35 12.39
N ASN A 581 9.19 4.51 12.64
CA ASN A 581 9.11 3.42 13.61
C ASN A 581 8.77 3.92 15.02
N ALA A 582 9.44 4.97 15.49
CA ALA A 582 9.20 5.53 16.80
C ALA A 582 7.81 6.18 16.92
N LEU A 583 7.32 6.79 15.83
CA LEU A 583 5.95 7.31 15.77
C LEU A 583 4.91 6.19 15.88
N LEU A 584 5.08 5.09 15.14
CA LEU A 584 4.17 3.94 15.26
C LEU A 584 4.16 3.34 16.66
N ASP A 585 5.33 3.24 17.31
CA ASP A 585 5.41 2.77 18.70
C ASP A 585 4.70 3.73 19.67
N ARG A 586 4.82 5.04 19.45
CA ARG A 586 4.13 6.07 20.25
C ARG A 586 2.61 6.00 20.07
N LEU A 587 2.13 5.74 18.86
CA LEU A 587 0.71 5.61 18.55
C LEU A 587 0.03 4.37 19.16
N LEU A 588 0.78 3.46 19.79
CA LEU A 588 0.20 2.40 20.63
C LEU A 588 -0.47 2.95 21.89
N ASP A 589 -0.08 4.15 22.31
CA ASP A 589 -0.71 4.91 23.39
C ASP A 589 -1.81 5.83 22.83
N ALA A 590 -3.01 5.76 23.41
CA ALA A 590 -4.16 6.55 22.97
C ALA A 590 -3.94 8.05 23.17
N ASP A 591 -3.18 8.46 24.19
CA ASP A 591 -2.95 9.87 24.47
C ASP A 591 -2.10 10.54 23.38
N ALA A 592 -1.22 9.77 22.73
CA ALA A 592 -0.38 10.26 21.65
C ALA A 592 -1.17 10.67 20.39
N TRP A 593 -2.38 10.14 20.21
CA TRP A 593 -3.23 10.50 19.06
C TRP A 593 -3.75 11.95 19.14
N ASN A 594 -3.76 12.54 20.33
CA ASN A 594 -4.13 13.95 20.52
C ASN A 594 -2.94 14.91 20.35
N ALA A 595 -1.72 14.38 20.19
CA ALA A 595 -0.50 15.20 20.06
C ALA A 595 -0.31 15.76 18.64
N GLY A 596 0.40 16.90 18.55
CA GLY A 596 0.78 17.55 17.30
C GLY A 596 2.14 17.11 16.75
N THR A 597 2.46 17.49 15.51
CA THR A 597 3.71 17.09 14.81
C THR A 597 4.97 17.66 15.47
N VAL A 598 4.86 18.80 16.16
CA VAL A 598 5.99 19.45 16.85
C VAL A 598 6.60 18.55 17.92
N GLU A 599 5.79 17.70 18.54
CA GLU A 599 6.26 16.75 19.55
C GLU A 599 7.00 15.53 18.97
N LEU A 600 7.09 15.43 17.63
CA LEU A 600 7.80 14.38 16.92
C LEU A 600 9.25 14.77 16.57
N ILE A 601 9.61 16.06 16.67
CA ILE A 601 10.97 16.55 16.41
C ILE A 601 12.03 15.81 17.25
N PRO A 602 11.81 15.47 18.55
CA PRO A 602 12.80 14.70 19.33
C PRO A 602 13.06 13.28 18.78
N LEU A 603 12.17 12.74 17.95
CA LEU A 603 12.34 11.43 17.29
C LEU A 603 13.25 11.54 16.07
N ALA A 604 13.26 12.69 15.39
CA ALA A 604 14.24 13.03 14.38
C ALA A 604 15.55 13.38 15.10
N ARG A 605 16.50 12.44 15.14
CA ARG A 605 17.86 12.69 15.65
C ARG A 605 18.64 13.60 14.69
N LEU A 606 18.17 14.84 14.51
CA LEU A 606 18.86 15.84 13.72
C LEU A 606 20.29 15.93 14.25
N PRO A 607 21.30 15.97 13.36
CA PRO A 607 22.68 16.06 13.80
C PRO A 607 22.84 17.27 14.71
N VAL A 608 23.23 17.02 15.96
CA VAL A 608 23.62 18.09 16.87
C VAL A 608 24.81 18.76 16.18
N PRO A 609 24.76 20.07 15.90
CA PRO A 609 25.91 20.76 15.34
C PRO A 609 27.12 20.44 16.22
N GLU A 610 28.27 20.09 15.61
CA GLU A 610 29.51 19.94 16.38
C GLU A 610 29.66 21.18 17.25
N ALA A 611 29.88 20.95 18.56
CA ALA A 611 30.06 22.05 19.50
C ALA A 611 31.15 22.96 18.93
N SER A 612 30.80 24.23 18.66
CA SER A 612 31.77 25.19 18.15
C SER A 612 32.95 25.23 19.12
N PRO A 613 34.21 25.27 18.63
CA PRO A 613 35.35 25.37 19.52
C PRO A 613 35.15 26.55 20.47
N VAL A 614 35.20 26.29 21.78
CA VAL A 614 34.94 27.28 22.85
C VAL A 614 35.92 28.48 22.77
N ASP A 615 37.02 28.33 22.05
CA ASP A 615 38.08 29.32 21.84
C ASP A 615 38.02 30.06 20.49
N SER A 616 36.89 30.06 19.76
CA SER A 616 36.77 30.88 18.55
C SER A 616 36.77 32.37 18.91
N ALA A 617 37.70 33.15 18.37
CA ALA A 617 37.72 34.61 18.52
C ALA A 617 36.36 35.21 18.09
N LEU A 618 35.89 36.22 18.82
CA LEU A 618 34.63 36.88 18.48
C LEU A 618 34.77 37.54 17.10
N MET A 619 33.68 37.57 16.32
CA MET A 619 33.72 38.14 14.96
C MET A 619 34.31 39.56 14.93
N HIS A 620 34.02 40.37 15.96
CA HIS A 620 34.55 41.72 16.07
C HIS A 620 36.07 41.73 16.37
N GLU A 621 36.61 40.72 17.05
CA GLU A 621 38.05 40.59 17.30
C GLU A 621 38.80 40.22 16.01
N LEU A 622 38.21 39.35 15.19
CA LEU A 622 38.74 39.03 13.86
C LEU A 622 38.75 40.27 12.96
N PHE A 623 37.67 41.05 13.00
CA PHE A 623 37.59 42.33 12.32
C PHE A 623 38.65 43.32 12.82
N ASP A 624 38.81 43.47 14.14
CA ASP A 624 39.79 44.39 14.73
C ASP A 624 41.23 43.99 14.40
N ARG A 625 41.55 42.69 14.37
CA ARG A 625 42.85 42.18 13.92
C ARG A 625 43.11 42.54 12.46
N GLN A 626 42.15 42.32 11.57
CA GLN A 626 42.27 42.67 10.15
C GLN A 626 42.42 44.18 9.95
N ALA A 627 41.68 44.98 10.71
CA ALA A 627 41.73 46.43 10.64
C ALA A 627 43.04 47.03 11.16
N LEU A 628 43.72 46.35 12.07
CA LEU A 628 45.08 46.71 12.50
C LEU A 628 46.15 46.25 11.49
N ALA A 629 45.99 45.07 10.89
CA ALA A 629 46.96 44.50 9.96
C ALA A 629 46.96 45.19 8.58
N ALA A 630 45.79 45.58 8.06
CA ALA A 630 45.61 46.19 6.75
C ALA A 630 44.64 47.39 6.81
N PRO A 631 45.01 48.48 7.50
CA PRO A 631 44.09 49.58 7.81
C PRO A 631 43.54 50.30 6.56
N ASP A 632 44.31 50.33 5.47
CA ASP A 632 43.95 51.06 4.26
C ASP A 632 43.29 50.17 3.20
N ALA A 633 43.18 48.86 3.44
CA ALA A 633 42.41 47.97 2.58
C ALA A 633 40.92 48.31 2.66
N LEU A 634 40.20 48.18 1.54
CA LEU A 634 38.76 48.40 1.48
C LEU A 634 38.02 47.28 2.23
N ALA A 635 37.24 47.66 3.24
CA ALA A 635 36.39 46.76 4.02
C ALA A 635 34.95 46.74 3.51
N VAL A 636 34.47 47.88 3.02
CA VAL A 636 33.11 48.02 2.46
C VAL A 636 33.22 48.66 1.09
N ILE A 637 32.60 48.03 0.10
CA ILE A 637 32.47 48.56 -1.25
C ILE A 637 30.98 48.61 -1.57
N GLY A 638 30.38 49.79 -1.41
CA GLY A 638 29.00 50.06 -1.79
C GLY A 638 28.93 50.97 -3.01
N THR A 639 27.73 51.11 -3.57
CA THR A 639 27.46 51.97 -4.74
C THR A 639 27.64 53.46 -4.44
N GLN A 640 27.52 53.88 -3.19
CA GLN A 640 27.61 55.29 -2.76
C GLN A 640 28.80 55.59 -1.84
N ARG A 641 29.43 54.57 -1.25
CA ARG A 641 30.52 54.76 -0.30
C ARG A 641 31.48 53.58 -0.33
N GLN A 642 32.76 53.89 -0.19
CA GLN A 642 33.81 52.91 0.09
C GLN A 642 34.44 53.26 1.42
N LEU A 643 34.64 52.27 2.28
CA LEU A 643 35.28 52.43 3.58
C LEU A 643 36.48 51.52 3.68
N SER A 644 37.62 52.07 4.07
CA SER A 644 38.74 51.24 4.51
C SER A 644 38.44 50.60 5.87
N TYR A 645 39.15 49.53 6.21
CA TYR A 645 39.03 48.91 7.54
C TYR A 645 39.27 49.91 8.67
N ARG A 646 40.19 50.87 8.50
CA ARG A 646 40.44 51.96 9.45
C ARG A 646 39.21 52.84 9.66
N GLN A 647 38.58 53.27 8.57
CA GLN A 647 37.41 54.15 8.62
C GLN A 647 36.20 53.43 9.23
N LEU A 648 35.95 52.20 8.78
CA LEU A 648 34.85 51.39 9.33
C LEU A 648 35.04 51.13 10.82
N ARG A 649 36.26 50.81 11.26
CA ARG A 649 36.57 50.58 12.67
C ARG A 649 36.39 51.84 13.52
N ALA A 650 36.77 53.01 13.00
CA ALA A 650 36.59 54.27 13.71
C ALA A 650 35.10 54.60 13.89
N GLU A 651 34.30 54.46 12.83
CA GLU A 651 32.84 54.67 12.88
C GLU A 651 32.15 53.67 13.80
N ALA A 652 32.51 52.38 13.73
CA ALA A 652 31.96 51.35 14.60
C ALA A 652 32.28 51.61 16.07
N ARG A 653 33.51 52.05 16.40
CA ARG A 653 33.91 52.40 17.77
C ARG A 653 33.23 53.68 18.25
N GLN A 654 33.00 54.65 17.38
CA GLN A 654 32.26 55.87 17.73
C GLN A 654 30.78 55.56 18.01
N LEU A 655 30.19 54.58 17.33
CA LEU A 655 28.82 54.13 17.58
C LEU A 655 28.71 53.26 18.86
N ALA A 656 29.77 52.50 19.16
CA ALA A 656 29.82 51.62 20.33
C ALA A 656 30.19 52.34 21.64
N ALA A 657 30.80 53.53 21.55
CA ALA A 657 31.12 54.41 22.68
C ALA A 657 29.94 55.34 22.99
#